data_AF-A0A9X1MMY8-F1
#
_entry.id   AF-A0A9X1MMY8-F1
#
_cell.length_a   1.000
_cell.length_b   1.000
_cell.length_c   1.000
_cell.angle_alpha   90.00
_cell.angle_beta   90.00
_cell.angle_gamma   90.00
#
_symmetry.space_group_name_H-M   'P 1'
#
loop_
_entity.id
_entity.type
_entity.pdbx_description
1 polymer ?
#
loop_
_entity_poly.entity_id
_entity_poly.type
_entity_poly.pdbx_seq_one_letter_code
_entity_poly.pdbx_strand_id
1 'polypeptide(L)'
;MPKTPAYSAFLLLFALLGLFAFSAFAEETPADLEKKKRSLETAENEAVREHIRNFAGRGATGDFSIPAVDPLDAEKQFTTPDDVTVKLALSEPDVRQPVCINFDERGRMWVVQYLQYPFPAGLKVVKYDEHLRAVFDKVPPAPPHHDRGADKITIHEDVDGDGVFDKQKTFVDGLNIATSALPGRGGVWVMNPPYLLFYPDKDQDDVPDGDPEVHLAGFGLADTHAVANSLTWGPDGWLYGAQGSTCWATVTLPRNPSHPSVHFKGQGIWRYHPEKNLFEVFAEGGGNTFAVEFDAQGRVYSGHNGGNTRGFHYVQGGYYSKAWGKHGPLTNPYAFGFFTQMGHAAAERFSHTLVKYESEALPARYYGRLIAPVPLHNYVAVSKMMPDGSTWKTEDELKVMETDDVWFRPVDIKTGPDGCVYVADWCDTRLTHVDPRDTWDRARGRIWRIQPNEYPHQEPFDLGKLTTAELVKVLESPNKLRRQLAQRMIYEHGDPFAAASLIEKLPELKGQLALEYLWAIHGLRQYDEQTAKIALHHADPYVRVWGVRLLTPQLAETYADALYQMAEKETDVEVCSQLACTAKRIPGVVGFETAVRLATRDDLSGDPHIPLLTWWAIEGHANDSSLDIGGIVKKLQTTKIGGDVVLPRLAQRLAAEPTEPHLLELAELLNQTDVPTLRGSMLTGIDTAFAGRKIEALPAELRDAIVASASGDSPEQMALLVRAGQKEAEVAAIAVVENEKAKLDQRVKLAQLLGQVGSTEAKDALLRVATTTPSADVRVAAIGGLRQFDSPEIAMALVARYPQENETVRAAIIDLAAGRAASAQSLVTAIEKGTIPRSAVAVDLVENLKLHGDEALNERIGKLWGATRATPDELAKQLEQTATILKTGSGDAVHGAALFKKTCATCHKLHGDGASIGPELTGYERKNLDYMLLSVVDPSAAIREEYTNFRVLLVDGRVLSGFVREQDDKTITLQNAENPALVIPRDEIEEGPLAVDKSLMPDRLLSEMTATQIRDLFAYLQSDKAP
;
A
#
# COMPACT_ATOMS: atom_id res chain seq x y z
N MET A 1 -33.45 -39.06 67.75
CA MET A 1 -33.70 -40.47 67.34
C MET A 1 -35.17 -40.61 66.97
N PRO A 2 -35.58 -41.56 66.11
CA PRO A 2 -34.93 -42.09 64.90
C PRO A 2 -35.92 -41.99 63.70
N LYS A 3 -35.83 -42.61 62.50
CA LYS A 3 -34.94 -43.59 61.86
C LYS A 3 -34.74 -43.20 60.37
N THR A 4 -33.68 -43.69 59.73
CA THR A 4 -33.72 -44.17 58.33
C THR A 4 -33.76 -45.72 58.38
N PRO A 5 -34.36 -46.43 57.40
CA PRO A 5 -33.61 -46.79 56.18
C PRO A 5 -34.41 -46.94 54.85
N ALA A 6 -33.82 -46.40 53.79
CA ALA A 6 -33.51 -47.02 52.48
C ALA A 6 -34.39 -48.10 51.79
N TYR A 7 -34.47 -47.93 50.44
CA TYR A 7 -34.83 -48.92 49.38
C TYR A 7 -36.31 -49.38 49.29
N SER A 8 -36.87 -49.72 48.10
CA SER A 8 -36.27 -49.77 46.75
C SER A 8 -37.26 -49.54 45.60
N ALA A 9 -36.70 -49.25 44.42
CA ALA A 9 -37.17 -49.58 43.07
C ALA A 9 -38.69 -49.58 42.75
N PHE A 10 -39.18 -48.49 42.13
CA PHE A 10 -40.14 -48.59 41.00
C PHE A 10 -40.20 -47.34 40.09
N LEU A 11 -39.73 -46.18 40.54
CA LEU A 11 -39.87 -44.88 39.82
C LEU A 11 -38.69 -44.49 38.91
N LEU A 12 -37.69 -45.35 38.70
CA LEU A 12 -36.42 -44.98 38.06
C LEU A 12 -36.39 -45.13 36.52
N LEU A 13 -37.51 -45.46 35.87
CA LEU A 13 -37.55 -45.81 34.43
C LEU A 13 -38.21 -44.78 33.50
N PHE A 14 -38.77 -43.68 34.03
CA PHE A 14 -39.41 -42.62 33.23
C PHE A 14 -38.74 -41.25 33.29
N ALA A 15 -37.70 -41.08 34.13
CA ALA A 15 -36.95 -39.83 34.26
C ALA A 15 -35.69 -39.76 33.35
N LEU A 16 -35.42 -40.80 32.55
CA LEU A 16 -34.14 -41.00 31.85
C LEU A 16 -34.21 -40.89 30.30
N LEU A 17 -35.33 -40.39 29.76
CA LEU A 17 -35.55 -40.22 28.31
C LEU A 17 -35.94 -38.78 27.90
N GLY A 18 -35.77 -37.80 28.79
CA GLY A 18 -36.14 -36.39 28.55
C GLY A 18 -34.98 -35.39 28.55
N LEU A 19 -33.72 -35.85 28.52
CA LEU A 19 -32.53 -35.02 28.82
C LEU A 19 -31.35 -35.22 27.83
N PHE A 20 -31.64 -35.43 26.55
CA PHE A 20 -30.61 -35.49 25.49
C PHE A 20 -31.11 -34.92 24.13
N ALA A 21 -31.59 -33.67 24.13
CA ALA A 21 -31.94 -32.95 22.89
C ALA A 21 -32.07 -31.42 23.08
N PHE A 22 -31.09 -30.74 23.70
CA PHE A 22 -30.94 -29.29 23.55
C PHE A 22 -29.47 -28.93 23.34
N SER A 23 -29.25 -27.92 22.50
CA SER A 23 -27.94 -27.51 21.99
C SER A 23 -27.06 -26.89 23.08
N ALA A 24 -25.78 -27.28 23.08
CA ALA A 24 -24.74 -26.57 23.81
C ALA A 24 -24.33 -25.29 23.07
N PHE A 25 -25.22 -24.29 23.05
CA PHE A 25 -24.77 -22.91 22.96
C PHE A 25 -24.10 -22.57 24.29
N ALA A 26 -22.89 -22.00 24.25
CA ALA A 26 -22.35 -21.35 25.43
C ALA A 26 -23.24 -20.15 25.79
N GLU A 27 -23.53 -19.94 27.08
CA GLU A 27 -24.23 -18.73 27.51
C GLU A 27 -23.31 -17.52 27.26
N GLU A 28 -23.79 -16.52 26.49
CA GLU A 28 -23.01 -15.32 26.20
C GLU A 28 -22.63 -14.62 27.51
N THR A 29 -21.33 -14.39 27.74
CA THR A 29 -20.90 -13.77 29.01
C THR A 29 -21.34 -12.30 29.06
N PRO A 30 -21.39 -11.66 30.25
CA PRO A 30 -21.66 -10.23 30.34
C PRO A 30 -20.73 -9.36 29.49
N ALA A 31 -19.46 -9.79 29.31
CA ALA A 31 -18.50 -9.11 28.45
C ALA A 31 -18.81 -9.28 26.95
N ASP A 32 -19.31 -10.44 26.52
CA ASP A 32 -19.72 -10.66 25.13
C ASP A 32 -20.96 -9.85 24.79
N LEU A 33 -21.94 -9.83 25.71
CA LEU A 33 -23.12 -8.97 25.60
C LEU A 33 -22.75 -7.49 25.51
N GLU A 34 -21.74 -7.03 26.26
CA GLU A 34 -21.26 -5.65 26.22
C GLU A 34 -20.48 -5.33 24.93
N LYS A 35 -19.57 -6.21 24.46
CA LYS A 35 -18.89 -6.10 23.16
C LYS A 35 -19.91 -6.01 22.00
N LYS A 36 -20.91 -6.89 22.02
CA LYS A 36 -22.01 -6.98 21.05
C LYS A 36 -22.91 -5.73 21.08
N LYS A 37 -23.23 -5.23 22.28
CA LYS A 37 -23.97 -3.98 22.49
C LYS A 37 -23.22 -2.77 21.91
N ARG A 38 -21.94 -2.58 22.28
CA ARG A 38 -21.10 -1.48 21.78
C ARG A 38 -21.00 -1.46 20.25
N SER A 39 -20.86 -2.65 19.64
CA SER A 39 -20.84 -2.83 18.17
C SER A 39 -22.14 -2.44 17.47
N LEU A 40 -23.29 -2.53 18.15
CA LEU A 40 -24.60 -2.16 17.60
C LEU A 40 -24.98 -0.71 17.92
N GLU A 41 -24.38 -0.13 18.96
CA GLU A 41 -24.55 1.28 19.34
C GLU A 41 -23.78 2.25 18.42
N THR A 42 -22.74 1.79 17.72
CA THR A 42 -22.02 2.61 16.72
C THR A 42 -22.73 2.67 15.36
N ALA A 43 -23.73 1.83 15.11
CA ALA A 43 -24.49 1.83 13.86
C ALA A 43 -25.64 2.87 13.87
N GLU A 44 -25.67 3.75 12.88
CA GLU A 44 -26.71 4.79 12.74
C GLU A 44 -28.08 4.18 12.36
N ASN A 45 -28.09 3.33 11.35
CA ASN A 45 -29.29 2.77 10.74
C ASN A 45 -29.32 1.23 10.81
N GLU A 46 -30.49 0.66 10.51
CA GLU A 46 -30.69 -0.79 10.66
C GLU A 46 -29.89 -1.62 9.65
N ALA A 47 -29.62 -1.11 8.44
CA ALA A 47 -28.80 -1.81 7.46
C ALA A 47 -27.34 -1.99 7.95
N VAL A 48 -26.79 -1.01 8.68
CA VAL A 48 -25.47 -1.16 9.34
C VAL A 48 -25.56 -2.14 10.52
N ARG A 49 -26.66 -2.17 11.27
CA ARG A 49 -26.85 -3.19 12.34
C ARG A 49 -26.97 -4.59 11.77
N GLU A 50 -27.71 -4.79 10.69
CA GLU A 50 -27.80 -6.06 9.98
C GLU A 50 -26.45 -6.46 9.39
N HIS A 51 -25.70 -5.55 8.79
CA HIS A 51 -24.32 -5.81 8.33
C HIS A 51 -23.42 -6.30 9.47
N ILE A 52 -23.46 -5.67 10.65
CA ILE A 52 -22.65 -6.05 11.81
C ILE A 52 -23.12 -7.37 12.45
N ARG A 53 -24.44 -7.64 12.50
CA ARG A 53 -24.99 -8.92 12.99
C ARG A 53 -24.65 -10.08 12.08
N ASN A 54 -24.82 -9.88 10.77
CA ASN A 54 -24.69 -10.90 9.74
C ASN A 54 -23.24 -11.00 9.23
N PHE A 55 -22.28 -10.35 9.88
CA PHE A 55 -20.89 -10.36 9.47
C PHE A 55 -20.27 -11.74 9.69
N ALA A 56 -20.04 -12.47 8.60
CA ALA A 56 -19.49 -13.83 8.60
C ALA A 56 -18.06 -13.92 9.17
N GLY A 57 -17.36 -12.79 9.28
CA GLY A 57 -15.93 -12.72 9.58
C GLY A 57 -15.09 -12.59 8.31
N ARG A 58 -13.92 -11.96 8.45
CA ARG A 58 -12.82 -12.01 7.48
C ARG A 58 -11.52 -12.13 8.27
N GLY A 59 -10.47 -12.66 7.66
CA GLY A 59 -9.14 -12.74 8.27
C GLY A 59 -9.10 -13.49 9.60
N ALA A 60 -8.07 -13.20 10.40
CA ALA A 60 -7.89 -13.81 11.71
C ALA A 60 -8.83 -13.18 12.76
N THR A 61 -9.86 -13.93 13.14
CA THR A 61 -10.64 -13.71 14.36
C THR A 61 -9.82 -14.15 15.57
N GLY A 62 -9.82 -13.36 16.66
CA GLY A 62 -9.06 -13.69 17.87
C GLY A 62 -9.62 -14.90 18.62
N ASP A 63 -8.75 -15.86 18.95
CA ASP A 63 -9.09 -16.97 19.82
C ASP A 63 -9.00 -16.53 21.30
N PHE A 64 -10.11 -16.07 21.86
CA PHE A 64 -10.20 -15.72 23.28
C PHE A 64 -10.41 -16.93 24.21
N SER A 65 -10.37 -18.17 23.70
CA SER A 65 -10.41 -19.38 24.54
C SER A 65 -9.04 -19.70 25.18
N ILE A 66 -7.96 -19.22 24.55
CA ILE A 66 -6.60 -19.26 25.10
C ILE A 66 -6.45 -18.08 26.10
N PRO A 67 -6.24 -18.33 27.41
CA PRO A 67 -6.05 -17.26 28.38
C PRO A 67 -4.70 -16.57 28.20
N ALA A 68 -4.65 -15.26 28.42
CA ALA A 68 -3.41 -14.50 28.41
C ALA A 68 -2.45 -14.97 29.52
N VAL A 69 -1.17 -15.11 29.18
CA VAL A 69 -0.09 -15.39 30.13
C VAL A 69 0.16 -14.16 31.02
N ASP A 70 0.52 -14.35 32.29
CA ASP A 70 0.99 -13.28 33.18
C ASP A 70 2.26 -12.60 32.60
N PRO A 71 2.43 -11.26 32.69
CA PRO A 71 3.58 -10.56 32.10
C PRO A 71 4.95 -11.14 32.53
N LEU A 72 5.11 -11.55 33.78
CA LEU A 72 6.38 -12.10 34.30
C LEU A 72 6.59 -13.57 33.94
N ASP A 73 5.54 -14.30 33.55
CA ASP A 73 5.67 -15.64 32.96
C ASP A 73 5.80 -15.60 31.43
N ALA A 74 5.29 -14.55 30.78
CA ALA A 74 5.50 -14.29 29.35
C ALA A 74 6.95 -13.91 29.04
N GLU A 75 7.62 -13.13 29.92
CA GLU A 75 9.06 -12.84 29.78
C GLU A 75 9.90 -14.13 29.62
N LYS A 76 9.51 -15.20 30.33
CA LYS A 76 10.20 -16.51 30.35
C LYS A 76 9.87 -17.39 29.14
N GLN A 77 8.95 -16.95 28.27
CA GLN A 77 8.50 -17.68 27.08
C GLN A 77 9.06 -17.12 25.77
N PHE A 78 9.88 -16.06 25.83
CA PHE A 78 10.65 -15.61 24.68
C PHE A 78 11.87 -16.48 24.44
N THR A 79 12.03 -16.95 23.21
CA THR A 79 13.32 -17.43 22.69
C THR A 79 14.09 -16.22 22.18
N THR A 80 15.32 -16.03 22.68
CA THR A 80 16.26 -14.98 22.23
C THR A 80 17.61 -15.60 21.85
N PRO A 81 18.43 -14.93 21.03
CA PRO A 81 19.82 -15.33 20.81
C PRO A 81 20.68 -15.19 22.07
N ASP A 82 21.69 -16.07 22.21
CA ASP A 82 22.59 -16.19 23.39
C ASP A 82 23.30 -14.89 23.87
N ASP A 83 23.29 -13.80 23.10
CA ASP A 83 23.96 -12.53 23.40
C ASP A 83 23.03 -11.40 23.88
N VAL A 84 21.71 -11.63 23.89
CA VAL A 84 20.69 -10.66 24.32
C VAL A 84 19.57 -11.30 25.15
N THR A 85 18.98 -10.51 26.03
CA THR A 85 17.85 -10.89 26.87
C THR A 85 16.69 -9.90 26.69
N VAL A 86 15.47 -10.38 26.89
CA VAL A 86 14.25 -9.56 26.95
C VAL A 86 13.87 -9.35 28.42
N LYS A 87 13.55 -8.10 28.76
CA LYS A 87 12.98 -7.69 30.05
C LYS A 87 11.61 -7.07 29.85
N LEU A 88 10.69 -7.28 30.79
CA LEU A 88 9.47 -6.49 30.91
C LEU A 88 9.83 -5.08 31.42
N ALA A 89 9.45 -4.03 30.68
CA ALA A 89 9.66 -2.64 31.09
C ALA A 89 8.38 -2.01 31.68
N LEU A 90 7.22 -2.30 31.07
CA LEU A 90 5.88 -1.87 31.51
C LEU A 90 4.84 -2.94 31.14
N SER A 91 3.76 -3.05 31.93
CA SER A 91 2.59 -3.91 31.64
C SER A 91 1.27 -3.26 32.05
N GLU A 92 0.16 -3.96 31.82
CA GLU A 92 -1.08 -3.69 32.53
C GLU A 92 -0.87 -3.65 34.07
N PRO A 93 -1.56 -2.75 34.81
CA PRO A 93 -2.57 -1.81 34.36
C PRO A 93 -2.05 -0.47 33.81
N ASP A 94 -0.75 -0.22 33.95
CA ASP A 94 -0.11 1.10 33.78
C ASP A 94 -0.01 1.49 32.29
N VAL A 95 0.34 0.50 31.45
CA VAL A 95 0.18 0.56 30.00
C VAL A 95 -0.84 -0.48 29.53
N ARG A 96 -1.72 -0.08 28.59
CA ARG A 96 -2.69 -0.96 27.92
C ARG A 96 -2.84 -0.51 26.47
N GLN A 97 -2.95 -1.47 25.54
CA GLN A 97 -2.95 -1.24 24.08
C GLN A 97 -1.96 -0.14 23.61
N PRO A 98 -0.64 -0.28 23.90
CA PRO A 98 0.36 0.69 23.44
C PRO A 98 0.49 0.62 21.91
N VAL A 99 0.27 1.75 21.23
CA VAL A 99 0.35 1.84 19.75
C VAL A 99 1.54 2.67 19.25
N CYS A 100 2.11 3.52 20.11
CA CYS A 100 3.27 4.35 19.80
C CYS A 100 4.09 4.61 21.07
N ILE A 101 5.40 4.41 20.98
CA ILE A 101 6.41 4.81 21.96
C ILE A 101 7.18 6.00 21.39
N ASN A 102 7.55 6.97 22.22
CA ASN A 102 8.60 7.95 21.94
C ASN A 102 9.41 8.24 23.22
N PHE A 103 10.54 8.92 23.09
CA PHE A 103 11.38 9.32 24.21
C PHE A 103 11.68 10.83 24.17
N ASP A 104 11.89 11.43 25.33
CA ASP A 104 12.21 12.86 25.46
C ASP A 104 13.66 13.14 25.89
N GLU A 105 13.99 14.42 25.99
CA GLU A 105 15.29 14.98 26.39
C GLU A 105 15.70 14.69 27.86
N ARG A 106 14.78 14.16 28.67
CA ARG A 106 15.01 13.64 30.03
C ARG A 106 15.09 12.10 30.07
N GLY A 107 15.03 11.46 28.90
CA GLY A 107 15.07 10.01 28.73
C GLY A 107 13.76 9.28 29.06
N ARG A 108 12.66 10.01 29.32
CA ARG A 108 11.39 9.44 29.75
C ARG A 108 10.62 8.86 28.56
N MET A 109 9.87 7.79 28.79
CA MET A 109 9.09 7.11 27.77
C MET A 109 7.68 7.71 27.68
N TRP A 110 7.32 8.21 26.51
CA TRP A 110 5.99 8.69 26.17
C TRP A 110 5.24 7.60 25.41
N VAL A 111 4.04 7.23 25.90
CA VAL A 111 3.27 6.10 25.37
C VAL A 111 1.84 6.52 25.09
N VAL A 112 1.35 6.20 23.89
CA VAL A 112 -0.05 6.37 23.49
C VAL A 112 -0.82 5.06 23.70
N GLN A 113 -1.88 5.11 24.51
CA GLN A 113 -2.74 3.98 24.85
C GLN A 113 -4.06 4.08 24.06
N TYR A 114 -4.25 3.19 23.08
CA TYR A 114 -5.24 3.30 21.99
C TYR A 114 -6.62 2.70 22.32
N LEU A 115 -7.06 2.91 23.56
CA LEU A 115 -8.20 2.27 24.21
C LEU A 115 -9.58 2.56 23.56
N GLN A 116 -9.69 3.55 22.69
CA GLN A 116 -10.91 3.89 21.97
C GLN A 116 -11.15 3.00 20.74
N TYR A 117 -10.09 2.53 20.08
CA TYR A 117 -10.13 1.79 18.81
C TYR A 117 -11.11 0.59 18.85
N PRO A 118 -11.95 0.37 17.82
CA PRO A 118 -11.83 0.92 16.46
C PRO A 118 -12.75 2.09 16.11
N PHE A 119 -13.71 2.47 16.95
CA PHE A 119 -14.71 3.49 16.59
C PHE A 119 -14.50 4.79 17.40
N PRO A 120 -14.34 5.97 16.76
CA PRO A 120 -14.30 7.23 17.48
C PRO A 120 -15.57 7.46 18.31
N ALA A 121 -15.43 7.98 19.54
CA ALA A 121 -16.57 8.37 20.35
C ALA A 121 -17.38 9.49 19.68
N GLY A 122 -18.68 9.52 19.96
CA GLY A 122 -19.60 10.52 19.41
C GLY A 122 -20.03 10.33 17.96
N LEU A 123 -19.31 9.52 17.16
CA LEU A 123 -19.65 9.25 15.76
C LEU A 123 -20.56 8.02 15.61
N LYS A 124 -21.25 7.95 14.46
CA LYS A 124 -22.08 6.82 14.03
C LYS A 124 -21.71 6.40 12.62
N VAL A 125 -21.58 5.10 12.39
CA VAL A 125 -21.35 4.53 11.06
C VAL A 125 -22.67 4.54 10.28
N VAL A 126 -22.69 5.29 9.19
CA VAL A 126 -23.82 5.44 8.26
C VAL A 126 -23.80 4.34 7.20
N LYS A 127 -22.61 3.96 6.73
CA LYS A 127 -22.38 2.78 5.88
C LYS A 127 -20.94 2.28 6.00
N TYR A 128 -20.72 1.04 5.60
CA TYR A 128 -19.42 0.56 5.12
C TYR A 128 -19.42 0.55 3.59
N ASP A 129 -18.24 0.58 2.98
CA ASP A 129 -18.05 0.27 1.56
C ASP A 129 -17.45 -1.14 1.35
N GLU A 130 -17.20 -1.50 0.10
CA GLU A 130 -16.64 -2.79 -0.33
C GLU A 130 -15.34 -3.19 0.40
N HIS A 131 -14.54 -2.20 0.80
CA HIS A 131 -13.25 -2.34 1.48
C HIS A 131 -13.37 -2.20 3.00
N LEU A 132 -14.59 -2.31 3.55
CA LEU A 132 -14.93 -2.11 4.96
C LEU A 132 -14.58 -0.71 5.49
N ARG A 133 -14.50 0.30 4.62
CA ARG A 133 -14.24 1.68 5.07
C ARG A 133 -15.51 2.27 5.68
N ALA A 134 -15.42 2.72 6.92
CA ALA A 134 -16.51 3.32 7.65
C ALA A 134 -16.76 4.76 7.15
N VAL A 135 -18.00 5.05 6.77
CA VAL A 135 -18.48 6.41 6.52
C VAL A 135 -19.28 6.85 7.74
N PHE A 136 -18.81 7.90 8.41
CA PHE A 136 -19.42 8.44 9.62
C PHE A 136 -20.46 9.54 9.32
N ASP A 137 -21.34 9.80 10.29
CA ASP A 137 -22.39 10.82 10.27
C ASP A 137 -21.87 12.26 10.13
N LYS A 138 -20.70 12.52 10.72
CA LYS A 138 -20.06 13.84 10.80
C LYS A 138 -18.55 13.70 10.92
N VAL A 139 -17.83 14.79 10.66
CA VAL A 139 -16.45 14.96 11.14
C VAL A 139 -16.52 15.38 12.61
N PRO A 140 -15.78 14.74 13.55
CA PRO A 140 -15.76 15.17 14.93
C PRO A 140 -15.08 16.54 15.04
N PRO A 141 -15.56 17.48 15.88
CA PRO A 141 -14.81 18.70 16.18
C PRO A 141 -13.49 18.37 16.89
N ALA A 142 -12.53 19.28 16.85
CA ALA A 142 -11.26 19.12 17.57
C ALA A 142 -11.46 19.27 19.11
N PRO A 143 -10.56 18.70 19.92
CA PRO A 143 -10.52 18.98 21.35
C PRO A 143 -10.36 20.49 21.65
N PRO A 144 -10.95 21.00 22.75
CA PRO A 144 -11.68 20.29 23.80
C PRO A 144 -13.17 20.04 23.49
N HIS A 145 -13.64 20.35 22.28
CA HIS A 145 -15.08 20.39 21.93
C HIS A 145 -15.65 19.05 21.43
N HIS A 146 -14.87 17.97 21.53
CA HIS A 146 -15.24 16.63 21.05
C HIS A 146 -16.02 15.82 22.09
N ASP A 147 -16.76 14.82 21.60
CA ASP A 147 -17.23 13.71 22.42
C ASP A 147 -16.01 12.94 22.93
N ARG A 148 -15.67 13.07 24.22
CA ARG A 148 -14.45 12.47 24.82
C ARG A 148 -14.43 10.95 24.65
N GLY A 149 -13.33 10.44 24.10
CA GLY A 149 -13.07 9.01 23.95
C GLY A 149 -12.30 8.42 25.13
N ALA A 150 -11.67 7.27 24.91
CA ALA A 150 -10.92 6.51 25.92
C ALA A 150 -9.39 6.59 25.78
N ASP A 151 -8.86 7.18 24.69
CA ASP A 151 -7.41 7.22 24.48
C ASP A 151 -6.73 8.20 25.44
N LYS A 152 -5.49 7.88 25.84
CA LYS A 152 -4.66 8.74 26.69
C LYS A 152 -3.18 8.68 26.32
N ILE A 153 -2.46 9.73 26.69
CA ILE A 153 -1.01 9.86 26.58
C ILE A 153 -0.42 9.77 27.98
N THR A 154 0.49 8.82 28.19
CA THR A 154 1.16 8.60 29.47
C THR A 154 2.67 8.79 29.36
N ILE A 155 3.25 9.41 30.39
CA ILE A 155 4.69 9.63 30.54
C ILE A 155 5.17 8.68 31.64
N HIS A 156 6.26 7.96 31.36
CA HIS A 156 6.88 7.01 32.27
C HIS A 156 8.36 7.37 32.48
N GLU A 157 8.81 7.43 33.72
CA GLU A 157 10.16 7.84 34.13
C GLU A 157 10.80 6.72 34.94
N ASP A 158 11.85 6.11 34.38
CA ASP A 158 12.88 5.34 35.10
C ASP A 158 13.64 6.34 36.00
N VAL A 159 13.72 6.06 37.30
CA VAL A 159 14.17 7.03 38.29
C VAL A 159 15.54 6.73 38.89
N ASP A 160 16.06 5.53 38.67
CA ASP A 160 17.39 5.14 39.16
C ASP A 160 18.35 4.72 38.03
N GLY A 161 17.85 4.16 36.91
CA GLY A 161 18.64 3.81 35.72
C GLY A 161 18.81 2.31 35.46
N ASP A 162 17.99 1.43 36.07
CA ASP A 162 18.00 -0.02 35.79
C ASP A 162 17.23 -0.41 34.51
N GLY A 163 16.26 0.41 34.08
CA GLY A 163 15.41 0.21 32.90
C GLY A 163 13.95 -0.17 33.18
N VAL A 164 13.56 -0.28 34.46
CA VAL A 164 12.16 -0.31 34.92
C VAL A 164 11.65 1.13 35.09
N PHE A 165 10.37 1.38 34.82
CA PHE A 165 9.78 2.73 34.86
C PHE A 165 8.91 2.94 36.11
N ASP A 166 9.52 3.27 37.25
CA ASP A 166 8.84 3.37 38.56
C ASP A 166 7.77 4.45 38.67
N LYS A 167 7.87 5.53 37.87
CA LYS A 167 6.90 6.63 37.88
C LYS A 167 6.13 6.69 36.58
N GLN A 168 4.81 6.83 36.71
CA GLN A 168 3.90 7.12 35.61
C GLN A 168 3.09 8.40 35.88
N LYS A 169 2.69 9.11 34.83
CA LYS A 169 1.62 10.10 34.84
C LYS A 169 0.85 10.14 33.52
N THR A 170 -0.36 10.68 33.55
CA THR A 170 -1.15 10.95 32.33
C THR A 170 -1.00 12.42 31.97
N PHE A 171 -0.56 12.72 30.74
CA PHE A 171 -0.40 14.09 30.23
C PHE A 171 -1.73 14.64 29.71
N VAL A 172 -2.41 13.86 28.86
CA VAL A 172 -3.73 14.16 28.28
C VAL A 172 -4.55 12.87 28.20
N ASP A 173 -5.84 12.97 28.47
CA ASP A 173 -6.82 11.87 28.36
C ASP A 173 -8.09 12.29 27.61
N GLY A 174 -8.93 11.31 27.31
CA GLY A 174 -10.22 11.54 26.65
C GLY A 174 -10.12 11.69 25.13
N LEU A 175 -9.01 11.28 24.52
CA LEU A 175 -8.75 11.42 23.08
C LEU A 175 -9.50 10.36 22.24
N ASN A 176 -9.50 10.53 20.91
CA ASN A 176 -10.18 9.64 19.96
C ASN A 176 -9.27 9.28 18.80
N ILE A 177 -8.93 8.00 18.66
CA ILE A 177 -8.06 7.48 17.60
C ILE A 177 -6.71 8.24 17.63
N ALA A 178 -6.15 8.48 18.82
CA ALA A 178 -4.84 9.09 18.96
C ALA A 178 -3.74 8.06 18.64
N THR A 179 -2.91 8.32 17.63
CA THR A 179 -1.94 7.33 17.10
C THR A 179 -0.48 7.64 17.41
N SER A 180 -0.15 8.87 17.81
CA SER A 180 1.23 9.25 18.13
C SER A 180 1.29 10.52 18.97
N ALA A 181 2.24 10.56 19.91
CA ALA A 181 2.56 11.72 20.73
C ALA A 181 4.08 11.96 20.70
N LEU A 182 4.51 13.20 20.47
CA LEU A 182 5.92 13.56 20.28
C LEU A 182 6.24 14.90 20.98
N PRO A 183 7.04 14.88 22.07
CA PRO A 183 7.51 16.11 22.73
C PRO A 183 8.44 16.96 21.84
N GLY A 184 8.35 18.27 22.01
CA GLY A 184 9.30 19.24 21.45
C GLY A 184 8.65 20.58 21.07
N ARG A 185 9.46 21.65 21.14
CA ARG A 185 9.09 23.05 20.90
C ARG A 185 8.19 23.65 21.98
N GLY A 186 8.46 23.33 23.26
CA GLY A 186 7.68 23.85 24.40
C GLY A 186 6.24 23.30 24.46
N GLY A 187 6.10 21.99 24.27
CA GLY A 187 4.82 21.30 24.21
C GLY A 187 4.92 19.90 23.59
N VAL A 188 3.76 19.31 23.31
CA VAL A 188 3.61 17.94 22.80
C VAL A 188 2.74 17.95 21.54
N TRP A 189 3.28 17.38 20.47
CA TRP A 189 2.57 17.19 19.20
C TRP A 189 1.80 15.87 19.25
N VAL A 190 0.52 15.92 18.91
CA VAL A 190 -0.38 14.76 19.02
C VAL A 190 -1.10 14.55 17.69
N MET A 191 -0.92 13.37 17.10
CA MET A 191 -1.71 12.94 15.95
C MET A 191 -3.01 12.32 16.47
N ASN A 192 -4.11 13.07 16.34
CA ASN A 192 -5.48 12.64 16.65
C ASN A 192 -6.33 12.88 15.39
N PRO A 193 -6.27 12.00 14.36
CA PRO A 193 -7.08 12.09 13.15
C PRO A 193 -8.55 12.44 13.46
N PRO A 194 -9.15 13.40 12.74
CA PRO A 194 -8.68 14.01 11.50
C PRO A 194 -7.66 15.16 11.67
N TYR A 195 -7.12 15.39 12.88
CA TYR A 195 -6.31 16.55 13.26
C TYR A 195 -4.85 16.23 13.62
N LEU A 196 -3.95 17.18 13.32
CA LEU A 196 -2.69 17.34 14.05
C LEU A 196 -2.88 18.44 15.11
N LEU A 197 -2.64 18.08 16.37
CA LEU A 197 -2.77 18.95 17.53
C LEU A 197 -1.40 19.27 18.13
N PHE A 198 -1.28 20.42 18.77
CA PHE A 198 -0.15 20.77 19.65
C PHE A 198 -0.69 21.21 21.00
N TYR A 199 -0.30 20.52 22.07
CA TYR A 199 -0.59 20.92 23.45
C TYR A 199 0.62 21.71 23.96
N PRO A 200 0.51 23.01 24.24
CA PRO A 200 1.61 23.77 24.81
C PRO A 200 1.90 23.34 26.25
N ASP A 201 3.18 23.29 26.62
CA ASP A 201 3.69 23.00 27.96
C ASP A 201 4.97 23.83 28.10
N LYS A 202 4.83 25.05 28.64
CA LYS A 202 5.90 26.08 28.59
C LYS A 202 6.67 26.22 29.88
N ASP A 203 6.12 25.78 31.01
CA ASP A 203 6.84 25.72 32.29
C ASP A 203 7.38 24.32 32.63
N GLN A 204 7.06 23.30 31.80
CA GLN A 204 7.62 21.95 31.83
C GLN A 204 7.26 21.16 33.10
N ASP A 205 6.07 21.39 33.66
CA ASP A 205 5.51 20.56 34.75
C ASP A 205 4.87 19.23 34.25
N ASP A 206 4.76 19.10 32.92
CA ASP A 206 4.10 18.05 32.16
C ASP A 206 2.56 17.98 32.33
N VAL A 207 1.92 19.15 32.42
CA VAL A 207 0.49 19.38 32.23
C VAL A 207 0.32 20.42 31.11
N PRO A 208 -0.67 20.29 30.20
CA PRO A 208 -0.89 21.31 29.17
C PRO A 208 -1.24 22.70 29.76
N ASP A 209 -0.61 23.75 29.23
CA ASP A 209 -0.90 25.17 29.52
C ASP A 209 -2.39 25.51 29.31
N GLY A 210 -3.09 24.75 28.46
CA GLY A 210 -4.48 24.97 28.05
C GLY A 210 -4.92 24.09 26.88
N ASP A 211 -5.95 24.55 26.17
CA ASP A 211 -6.53 23.86 25.00
C ASP A 211 -5.53 23.73 23.83
N PRO A 212 -5.60 22.64 23.02
CA PRO A 212 -4.63 22.39 21.97
C PRO A 212 -4.79 23.29 20.74
N GLU A 213 -3.66 23.68 20.15
CA GLU A 213 -3.61 24.39 18.88
C GLU A 213 -3.78 23.40 17.71
N VAL A 214 -4.83 23.57 16.89
CA VAL A 214 -5.04 22.75 15.68
C VAL A 214 -4.14 23.23 14.55
N HIS A 215 -3.17 22.41 14.14
CA HIS A 215 -2.22 22.71 13.08
C HIS A 215 -2.68 22.24 11.70
N LEU A 216 -3.17 21.00 11.62
CA LEU A 216 -3.70 20.39 10.40
C LEU A 216 -5.09 19.82 10.68
N ALA A 217 -5.95 19.84 9.67
CA ALA A 217 -7.27 19.21 9.71
C ALA A 217 -7.58 18.53 8.37
N GLY A 218 -8.26 17.38 8.39
CA GLY A 218 -8.74 16.68 7.19
C GLY A 218 -8.03 15.38 6.84
N PHE A 219 -7.29 14.77 7.78
CA PHE A 219 -6.88 13.37 7.65
C PHE A 219 -8.10 12.43 7.74
N GLY A 220 -8.05 11.30 7.05
CA GLY A 220 -9.15 10.33 7.06
C GLY A 220 -9.34 9.62 8.40
N LEU A 221 -10.59 9.27 8.68
CA LEU A 221 -10.99 8.33 9.75
C LEU A 221 -11.58 7.01 9.21
N ALA A 222 -11.63 6.86 7.88
CA ALA A 222 -12.41 5.84 7.20
C ALA A 222 -11.97 4.39 7.50
N ASP A 223 -10.74 4.20 7.96
CA ASP A 223 -10.24 2.92 8.45
C ASP A 223 -9.20 3.19 9.56
N THR A 224 -9.62 2.98 10.82
CA THR A 224 -8.89 3.37 12.03
C THR A 224 -7.65 2.54 12.34
N HIS A 225 -7.33 1.50 11.55
CA HIS A 225 -6.01 0.85 11.61
C HIS A 225 -5.00 1.49 10.64
N ALA A 226 -5.44 2.35 9.71
CA ALA A 226 -4.66 2.87 8.59
C ALA A 226 -4.79 4.40 8.43
N VAL A 227 -5.01 5.11 9.54
CA VAL A 227 -5.05 6.58 9.61
C VAL A 227 -3.65 7.21 9.60
N ALA A 228 -3.56 8.53 9.70
CA ALA A 228 -2.29 9.23 9.91
C ALA A 228 -1.66 8.84 11.26
N ASN A 229 -0.34 8.61 11.27
CA ASN A 229 0.38 7.98 12.39
C ASN A 229 1.87 8.36 12.42
N SER A 230 2.57 7.88 13.46
CA SER A 230 4.04 7.94 13.62
C SER A 230 4.67 9.31 13.39
N LEU A 231 4.44 10.22 14.34
CA LEU A 231 5.11 11.52 14.37
C LEU A 231 6.60 11.37 14.70
N THR A 232 7.46 11.93 13.85
CA THR A 232 8.92 11.93 14.01
C THR A 232 9.51 13.29 13.62
N TRP A 233 10.47 13.82 14.41
CA TRP A 233 11.24 15.00 14.02
C TRP A 233 12.28 14.65 12.95
N GLY A 234 12.26 15.35 11.82
CA GLY A 234 13.29 15.22 10.79
C GLY A 234 14.52 16.08 11.05
N PRO A 235 15.70 15.75 10.49
CA PRO A 235 16.93 16.55 10.68
C PRO A 235 16.91 17.97 10.06
N ASP A 236 15.93 18.26 9.20
CA ASP A 236 15.62 19.62 8.72
C ASP A 236 14.76 20.44 9.71
N GLY A 237 14.36 19.85 10.84
CA GLY A 237 13.45 20.43 11.84
C GLY A 237 11.97 20.42 11.46
N TRP A 238 11.58 19.77 10.35
CA TRP A 238 10.17 19.53 10.04
C TRP A 238 9.62 18.39 10.90
N LEU A 239 8.31 18.43 11.14
CA LEU A 239 7.58 17.31 11.73
C LEU A 239 7.10 16.40 10.59
N TYR A 240 7.55 15.16 10.58
CA TYR A 240 7.12 14.14 9.62
C TYR A 240 6.04 13.25 10.24
N GLY A 241 5.24 12.63 9.38
CA GLY A 241 4.38 11.51 9.75
C GLY A 241 3.98 10.65 8.55
N ALA A 242 3.38 9.52 8.84
CA ALA A 242 2.87 8.57 7.84
C ALA A 242 1.35 8.70 7.68
N GLN A 243 0.82 8.13 6.60
CA GLN A 243 -0.58 7.73 6.49
C GLN A 243 -0.67 6.29 5.99
N GLY A 244 -1.58 5.51 6.57
CA GLY A 244 -1.87 4.15 6.12
C GLY A 244 -2.60 4.08 4.77
N SER A 245 -2.73 2.87 4.23
CA SER A 245 -3.17 2.64 2.85
C SER A 245 -4.65 2.90 2.58
N THR A 246 -5.50 2.77 3.59
CA THR A 246 -6.95 2.71 3.38
C THR A 246 -7.65 4.07 3.51
N CYS A 247 -7.04 5.05 4.19
CA CYS A 247 -7.60 6.39 4.34
C CYS A 247 -7.33 7.30 3.13
N TRP A 248 -8.19 8.30 2.93
CA TRP A 248 -7.92 9.47 2.10
C TRP A 248 -7.76 10.70 2.99
N ALA A 249 -7.06 11.72 2.52
CA ALA A 249 -6.95 12.99 3.22
C ALA A 249 -7.22 14.17 2.28
N THR A 250 -7.76 15.23 2.84
CA THR A 250 -7.88 16.56 2.21
C THR A 250 -7.36 17.56 3.23
N VAL A 251 -6.04 17.63 3.36
CA VAL A 251 -5.36 18.33 4.46
C VAL A 251 -5.49 19.84 4.25
N THR A 252 -5.92 20.51 5.30
CA THR A 252 -6.07 21.97 5.40
C THR A 252 -5.29 22.47 6.62
N LEU A 253 -4.88 23.74 6.58
CA LEU A 253 -4.10 24.39 7.65
C LEU A 253 -4.99 25.48 8.26
N PRO A 254 -5.71 25.23 9.38
CA PRO A 254 -6.62 26.22 9.97
C PRO A 254 -5.93 27.55 10.32
N ARG A 255 -4.62 27.51 10.59
CA ARG A 255 -3.76 28.65 10.91
C ARG A 255 -3.15 29.34 9.68
N ASN A 256 -3.33 28.79 8.48
CA ASN A 256 -2.93 29.38 7.19
C ASN A 256 -3.99 29.08 6.11
N PRO A 257 -5.18 29.73 6.13
CA PRO A 257 -6.25 29.48 5.17
C PRO A 257 -5.90 29.84 3.71
N SER A 258 -4.79 30.54 3.48
CA SER A 258 -4.22 30.80 2.15
C SER A 258 -3.40 29.63 1.58
N HIS A 259 -3.07 28.62 2.39
CA HIS A 259 -2.44 27.40 1.89
C HIS A 259 -3.47 26.55 1.13
N PRO A 260 -3.20 26.11 -0.12
CA PRO A 260 -4.09 25.19 -0.82
C PRO A 260 -4.32 23.90 -0.03
N SER A 261 -5.54 23.36 -0.11
CA SER A 261 -5.86 22.06 0.46
C SER A 261 -5.17 20.93 -0.30
N VAL A 262 -4.41 20.07 0.39
CA VAL A 262 -3.67 18.97 -0.23
C VAL A 262 -4.48 17.69 -0.15
N HIS A 263 -5.00 17.22 -1.30
CA HIS A 263 -5.75 15.97 -1.40
C HIS A 263 -4.86 14.82 -1.85
N PHE A 264 -4.93 13.67 -1.16
CA PHE A 264 -4.28 12.43 -1.60
C PHE A 264 -5.04 11.19 -1.10
N LYS A 265 -4.87 10.06 -1.80
CA LYS A 265 -5.59 8.81 -1.54
C LYS A 265 -4.63 7.67 -1.20
N GLY A 266 -4.87 7.08 -0.03
CA GLY A 266 -4.09 6.01 0.55
C GLY A 266 -2.82 6.49 1.25
N GLN A 267 -1.85 5.59 1.26
CA GLN A 267 -0.55 5.70 1.92
C GLN A 267 0.39 6.75 1.32
N GLY A 268 1.25 7.28 2.19
CA GLY A 268 2.38 8.13 1.87
C GLY A 268 3.09 8.63 3.13
N ILE A 269 4.23 9.30 2.93
CA ILE A 269 4.92 10.09 3.96
C ILE A 269 4.57 11.56 3.73
N TRP A 270 4.20 12.28 4.77
CA TRP A 270 3.93 13.72 4.74
C TRP A 270 4.81 14.46 5.75
N ARG A 271 4.97 15.77 5.56
CA ARG A 271 5.68 16.62 6.52
C ARG A 271 5.07 18.01 6.65
N TYR A 272 5.20 18.58 7.85
CA TYR A 272 4.69 19.88 8.26
C TYR A 272 5.83 20.72 8.87
N HIS A 273 5.89 22.00 8.54
CA HIS A 273 6.87 22.94 9.11
C HIS A 273 6.20 23.83 10.16
N PRO A 274 6.49 23.67 11.47
CA PRO A 274 5.80 24.40 12.53
C PRO A 274 5.83 25.93 12.40
N GLU A 275 7.01 26.53 12.24
CA GLU A 275 7.16 28.00 12.09
C GLU A 275 6.59 28.56 10.78
N LYS A 276 6.85 27.90 9.65
CA LYS A 276 6.43 28.42 8.33
C LYS A 276 4.97 28.13 8.01
N ASN A 277 4.34 27.21 8.75
CA ASN A 277 2.97 26.77 8.57
C ASN A 277 2.69 26.32 7.12
N LEU A 278 3.47 25.32 6.71
CA LEU A 278 3.49 24.68 5.39
C LEU A 278 3.31 23.16 5.53
N PHE A 279 2.59 22.54 4.60
CA PHE A 279 2.39 21.09 4.53
C PHE A 279 2.70 20.57 3.13
N GLU A 280 3.43 19.46 3.04
CA GLU A 280 3.68 18.77 1.78
C GLU A 280 3.62 17.24 1.96
N VAL A 281 3.17 16.53 0.92
CA VAL A 281 3.40 15.08 0.79
C VAL A 281 4.86 14.90 0.39
N PHE A 282 5.67 14.31 1.27
CA PHE A 282 7.09 14.05 1.04
C PHE A 282 7.29 12.93 0.03
N ALA A 283 6.48 11.87 0.10
CA ALA A 283 6.45 10.79 -0.88
C ALA A 283 5.04 10.16 -0.91
N GLU A 284 4.54 9.82 -2.10
CA GLU A 284 3.19 9.27 -2.26
C GLU A 284 3.20 7.81 -2.73
N GLY A 285 2.29 6.99 -2.20
CA GLY A 285 2.17 5.59 -2.56
C GLY A 285 3.07 4.66 -1.75
N GLY A 286 3.23 3.44 -2.25
CA GLY A 286 3.87 2.34 -1.54
C GLY A 286 2.84 1.46 -0.84
N GLY A 287 3.27 0.80 0.23
CA GLY A 287 2.42 -0.09 1.01
C GLY A 287 1.74 0.62 2.19
N ASN A 288 0.78 -0.04 2.85
CA ASN A 288 0.24 0.44 4.13
C ASN A 288 1.40 0.78 5.09
N THR A 289 1.51 2.06 5.46
CA THR A 289 2.70 2.69 6.04
C THR A 289 2.40 3.08 7.48
N PHE A 290 3.20 2.54 8.41
CA PHE A 290 2.96 2.61 9.85
C PHE A 290 4.09 3.30 10.63
N ALA A 291 5.19 3.67 9.97
CA ALA A 291 6.35 4.27 10.61
C ALA A 291 6.92 5.44 9.80
N VAL A 292 7.60 6.34 10.50
CA VAL A 292 8.60 7.24 9.92
C VAL A 292 9.88 7.04 10.73
N GLU A 293 10.74 6.15 10.26
CA GLU A 293 12.07 5.96 10.85
C GLU A 293 13.11 6.74 10.05
N PHE A 294 13.99 7.44 10.76
CA PHE A 294 15.18 8.09 10.19
C PHE A 294 16.43 7.32 10.59
N ASP A 295 17.28 6.96 9.63
CA ASP A 295 18.65 6.55 9.96
C ASP A 295 19.56 7.74 10.28
N ALA A 296 20.77 7.46 10.76
CA ALA A 296 21.75 8.47 11.11
C ALA A 296 22.18 9.35 9.92
N GLN A 297 21.95 8.96 8.65
CA GLN A 297 22.20 9.82 7.49
C GLN A 297 20.93 10.57 7.02
N GLY A 298 19.80 10.40 7.71
CA GLY A 298 18.56 11.12 7.44
C GLY A 298 17.79 10.59 6.22
N ARG A 299 17.93 9.30 5.89
CA ARG A 299 17.04 8.58 4.97
C ARG A 299 15.79 8.11 5.71
N VAL A 300 14.65 8.09 5.01
CA VAL A 300 13.33 7.76 5.59
C VAL A 300 12.94 6.31 5.26
N TYR A 301 12.46 5.57 6.24
CA TYR A 301 11.96 4.21 6.07
C TYR A 301 10.62 3.97 6.76
N SER A 302 9.85 3.01 6.26
CA SER A 302 8.68 2.44 6.94
C SER A 302 8.59 0.94 6.72
N GLY A 303 8.10 0.22 7.72
CA GLY A 303 7.53 -1.11 7.55
C GLY A 303 6.26 -1.11 6.69
N HIS A 304 5.78 -2.30 6.34
CA HIS A 304 4.60 -2.53 5.53
C HIS A 304 3.97 -3.91 5.82
N ASN A 305 2.63 -4.02 5.68
CA ASN A 305 1.88 -5.27 5.69
C ASN A 305 2.07 -6.18 4.44
N GLY A 306 3.21 -6.06 3.75
CA GLY A 306 3.61 -6.97 2.67
C GLY A 306 4.39 -8.17 3.18
N GLY A 307 4.51 -9.21 2.33
CA GLY A 307 5.52 -10.27 2.46
C GLY A 307 6.65 -10.06 1.45
N ASN A 308 7.72 -10.85 1.54
CA ASN A 308 8.93 -10.74 0.70
C ASN A 308 9.53 -9.33 0.67
N THR A 309 9.44 -8.62 1.79
CA THR A 309 10.08 -7.33 2.03
C THR A 309 10.15 -7.02 3.53
N ARG A 310 11.02 -6.07 3.89
CA ARG A 310 11.07 -5.43 5.20
C ARG A 310 10.71 -3.94 5.17
N GLY A 311 10.14 -3.46 4.05
CA GLY A 311 9.52 -2.15 3.96
C GLY A 311 9.97 -1.31 2.76
N PHE A 312 9.81 0.01 2.89
CA PHE A 312 10.12 1.00 1.86
C PHE A 312 11.24 1.95 2.32
N HIS A 313 12.04 2.42 1.36
CA HIS A 313 12.97 3.54 1.51
C HIS A 313 12.39 4.73 0.73
N TYR A 314 12.03 5.80 1.44
CA TYR A 314 11.29 6.94 0.91
C TYR A 314 12.20 8.14 0.60
N VAL A 315 12.09 8.69 -0.61
CA VAL A 315 12.83 9.87 -1.09
C VAL A 315 11.88 11.02 -1.49
N GLN A 316 12.34 12.26 -1.33
CA GLN A 316 11.49 13.45 -1.48
C GLN A 316 10.95 13.61 -2.91
N GLY A 317 9.64 13.81 -3.02
CA GLY A 317 8.93 13.95 -4.29
C GLY A 317 8.77 12.64 -5.07
N GLY A 318 9.09 11.49 -4.46
CA GLY A 318 8.98 10.18 -5.09
C GLY A 318 7.56 9.60 -5.12
N TYR A 319 7.25 8.85 -6.18
CA TYR A 319 5.99 8.12 -6.34
C TYR A 319 6.23 6.61 -6.29
N TYR A 320 5.38 5.88 -5.58
CA TYR A 320 5.54 4.46 -5.26
C TYR A 320 4.29 3.65 -5.61
N SER A 321 4.46 2.38 -5.98
CA SER A 321 3.37 1.47 -6.36
C SER A 321 2.35 1.32 -5.23
N LYS A 322 1.05 1.32 -5.56
CA LYS A 322 -0.05 1.13 -4.59
C LYS A 322 -1.16 0.25 -5.17
N ALA A 323 -2.03 -0.31 -4.33
CA ALA A 323 -3.14 -1.16 -4.79
C ALA A 323 -4.23 -0.30 -5.46
N TRP A 324 -4.05 -0.01 -6.76
CA TRP A 324 -4.79 0.99 -7.52
C TRP A 324 -6.31 0.92 -7.39
N GLY A 325 -6.91 -0.28 -7.42
CA GLY A 325 -8.36 -0.46 -7.28
C GLY A 325 -8.94 0.10 -5.97
N LYS A 326 -8.21 -0.04 -4.85
CA LYS A 326 -8.63 0.43 -3.53
C LYS A 326 -8.10 1.82 -3.18
N HIS A 327 -6.84 2.10 -3.50
CA HIS A 327 -6.12 3.32 -3.08
C HIS A 327 -6.19 4.46 -4.11
N GLY A 328 -6.82 4.24 -5.27
CA GLY A 328 -6.99 5.23 -6.33
C GLY A 328 -5.70 5.56 -7.10
N PRO A 329 -5.74 6.56 -8.00
CA PRO A 329 -4.58 7.05 -8.74
C PRO A 329 -3.59 7.82 -7.86
N LEU A 330 -2.38 8.08 -8.36
CA LEU A 330 -1.44 9.05 -7.78
C LEU A 330 -1.96 10.48 -7.99
N THR A 331 -1.53 11.41 -7.13
CA THR A 331 -1.83 12.85 -7.28
C THR A 331 -1.18 13.49 -8.51
N ASN A 332 -0.11 12.88 -9.04
CA ASN A 332 0.45 13.24 -10.34
C ASN A 332 0.05 12.22 -11.42
N PRO A 333 -0.83 12.57 -12.38
CA PRO A 333 -1.18 11.68 -13.49
C PRO A 333 -0.03 11.43 -14.46
N TYR A 334 1.08 12.18 -14.36
CA TYR A 334 2.23 12.12 -15.26
C TYR A 334 3.46 11.39 -14.68
N ALA A 335 3.29 10.69 -13.56
CA ALA A 335 4.37 9.92 -12.92
C ALA A 335 5.01 8.88 -13.87
N PHE A 336 4.23 8.22 -14.74
CA PHE A 336 4.67 7.30 -15.80
C PHE A 336 5.73 6.26 -15.35
N GLY A 337 5.56 5.77 -14.13
CA GLY A 337 6.51 4.93 -13.41
C GLY A 337 6.39 5.20 -11.91
N PHE A 338 6.90 4.27 -11.11
CA PHE A 338 6.84 4.31 -9.66
C PHE A 338 7.90 3.38 -9.07
N PHE A 339 8.29 3.62 -7.83
CA PHE A 339 9.17 2.73 -7.07
C PHE A 339 8.43 1.59 -6.39
N THR A 340 9.16 0.53 -6.10
CA THR A 340 8.70 -0.62 -5.32
C THR A 340 9.26 -0.57 -3.90
N GLN A 341 8.84 -1.52 -3.07
CA GLN A 341 9.46 -1.83 -1.79
C GLN A 341 10.94 -2.16 -1.92
N MET A 342 11.69 -2.07 -0.81
CA MET A 342 13.07 -2.56 -0.74
C MET A 342 13.11 -4.05 -1.11
N GLY A 343 14.03 -4.42 -1.98
CA GLY A 343 14.20 -5.81 -2.41
C GLY A 343 14.58 -6.69 -1.21
N HIS A 344 14.09 -7.94 -1.19
CA HIS A 344 14.35 -8.86 -0.08
C HIS A 344 14.43 -10.31 -0.56
N ALA A 345 14.93 -11.18 0.31
CA ALA A 345 14.75 -12.63 0.17
C ALA A 345 13.26 -13.02 0.29
N ALA A 346 12.95 -14.33 0.28
CA ALA A 346 11.62 -14.79 0.67
C ALA A 346 11.42 -14.55 2.18
N ALA A 347 10.32 -13.89 2.57
CA ALA A 347 10.06 -13.54 3.96
C ALA A 347 8.58 -13.39 4.30
N GLU A 348 8.24 -13.72 5.54
CA GLU A 348 6.87 -13.72 6.05
C GLU A 348 6.29 -12.31 6.16
N ARG A 349 4.95 -12.23 6.05
CA ARG A 349 4.22 -10.97 6.02
C ARG A 349 4.13 -10.37 7.43
N PHE A 350 4.69 -9.17 7.51
CA PHE A 350 4.18 -7.98 8.19
C PHE A 350 5.20 -7.34 9.12
N SER A 351 6.28 -6.79 8.57
CA SER A 351 7.09 -5.81 9.31
C SER A 351 6.25 -4.56 9.54
N HIS A 352 5.65 -4.40 10.73
CA HIS A 352 4.66 -3.34 10.96
C HIS A 352 5.34 -1.97 10.99
N THR A 353 6.10 -1.71 12.05
CA THR A 353 7.08 -0.62 12.13
C THR A 353 8.50 -1.18 11.95
N LEU A 354 9.53 -0.35 12.15
CA LEU A 354 10.93 -0.76 12.19
C LEU A 354 11.81 0.30 12.87
N VAL A 355 13.01 -0.08 13.29
CA VAL A 355 14.13 0.84 13.55
C VAL A 355 15.38 0.43 12.78
N LYS A 356 16.16 1.41 12.37
CA LYS A 356 17.56 1.26 11.98
C LYS A 356 18.41 1.41 13.24
N TYR A 357 18.94 0.29 13.73
CA TYR A 357 19.65 0.25 15.00
C TYR A 357 21.07 0.83 14.88
N GLU A 358 21.25 2.05 15.40
CA GLU A 358 22.49 2.82 15.35
C GLU A 358 22.80 3.34 16.77
N SER A 359 23.24 2.42 17.62
CA SER A 359 23.64 2.59 19.02
C SER A 359 24.56 1.45 19.44
N GLU A 360 25.29 1.57 20.55
CA GLU A 360 26.36 0.63 20.93
C GLU A 360 26.01 -0.28 22.14
N ALA A 361 24.76 -0.28 22.59
CA ALA A 361 24.33 -1.06 23.76
C ALA A 361 24.09 -2.54 23.43
N LEU A 362 23.34 -2.84 22.36
CA LEU A 362 23.29 -4.19 21.79
C LEU A 362 24.64 -4.56 21.13
N PRO A 363 25.02 -5.86 21.12
CA PRO A 363 26.25 -6.34 20.50
C PRO A 363 26.47 -5.85 19.07
N ALA A 364 27.74 -5.65 18.67
CA ALA A 364 28.11 -4.97 17.43
C ALA A 364 27.49 -5.55 16.13
N ARG A 365 27.04 -6.83 16.13
CA ARG A 365 26.34 -7.43 14.98
C ARG A 365 24.99 -6.79 14.65
N TYR A 366 24.33 -6.18 15.64
CA TYR A 366 23.06 -5.47 15.46
C TYR A 366 23.24 -4.08 14.84
N TYR A 367 24.45 -3.50 14.88
CA TYR A 367 24.70 -2.15 14.36
C TYR A 367 24.43 -2.05 12.85
N GLY A 368 23.68 -1.02 12.46
CA GLY A 368 23.28 -0.78 11.07
C GLY A 368 22.24 -1.76 10.53
N ARG A 369 21.66 -2.63 11.36
CA ARG A 369 20.56 -3.54 10.98
C ARG A 369 19.20 -2.85 11.05
N LEU A 370 18.25 -3.36 10.27
CA LEU A 370 16.83 -3.13 10.55
C LEU A 370 16.39 -4.11 11.63
N ILE A 371 15.64 -3.63 12.62
CA ILE A 371 14.95 -4.46 13.60
C ILE A 371 13.46 -4.14 13.48
N ALA A 372 12.63 -5.15 13.20
CA ALA A 372 11.25 -4.95 12.76
C ALA A 372 10.28 -5.97 13.39
N PRO A 373 9.22 -5.52 14.11
CA PRO A 373 8.21 -6.42 14.66
C PRO A 373 7.34 -7.05 13.56
N VAL A 374 7.03 -8.35 13.73
CA VAL A 374 6.24 -9.17 12.80
C VAL A 374 5.03 -9.77 13.54
N PRO A 375 3.99 -8.98 13.86
CA PRO A 375 2.92 -9.39 14.78
C PRO A 375 2.04 -10.54 14.30
N LEU A 376 1.94 -10.82 13.00
CA LEU A 376 1.22 -12.00 12.48
C LEU A 376 1.93 -13.33 12.79
N HIS A 377 3.19 -13.27 13.22
CA HIS A 377 4.04 -14.46 13.41
C HIS A 377 4.75 -14.47 14.77
N ASN A 378 4.31 -13.63 15.73
CA ASN A 378 4.81 -13.58 17.11
C ASN A 378 6.34 -13.35 17.28
N TYR A 379 7.02 -12.65 16.36
CA TYR A 379 8.47 -12.38 16.48
C TYR A 379 8.92 -10.98 16.08
N VAL A 380 10.17 -10.66 16.37
CA VAL A 380 10.87 -9.45 15.89
C VAL A 380 12.07 -9.87 15.03
N ALA A 381 12.07 -9.45 13.76
CA ALA A 381 13.11 -9.75 12.79
C ALA A 381 14.34 -8.85 12.98
N VAL A 382 15.52 -9.36 12.61
CA VAL A 382 16.74 -8.55 12.40
C VAL A 382 17.26 -8.82 11.00
N SER A 383 17.38 -7.76 10.20
CA SER A 383 17.71 -7.84 8.77
C SER A 383 18.93 -7.00 8.45
N LYS A 384 19.88 -7.57 7.69
CA LYS A 384 20.97 -6.81 7.08
C LYS A 384 20.44 -5.95 5.94
N MET A 385 21.08 -4.80 5.74
CA MET A 385 20.86 -3.93 4.59
C MET A 385 22.08 -4.02 3.67
N MET A 386 21.84 -4.10 2.37
CA MET A 386 22.83 -4.26 1.31
C MET A 386 22.57 -3.18 0.26
N PRO A 387 23.55 -2.33 -0.10
CA PRO A 387 23.34 -1.25 -1.06
C PRO A 387 22.86 -1.77 -2.43
N ASP A 388 21.93 -1.05 -3.03
CA ASP A 388 21.34 -1.35 -4.33
C ASP A 388 21.16 -0.05 -5.13
N GLY A 389 22.30 0.51 -5.57
CA GLY A 389 22.35 1.90 -6.03
C GLY A 389 21.98 2.86 -4.90
N SER A 390 21.12 3.84 -5.19
CA SER A 390 20.56 4.82 -4.25
C SER A 390 19.41 4.27 -3.37
N THR A 391 19.25 2.95 -3.30
CA THR A 391 18.30 2.28 -2.42
C THR A 391 18.88 0.98 -1.84
N TRP A 392 18.04 0.14 -1.23
CA TRP A 392 18.50 -1.00 -0.44
C TRP A 392 17.82 -2.32 -0.83
N LYS A 393 18.64 -3.38 -0.84
CA LYS A 393 18.21 -4.76 -0.63
C LYS A 393 18.35 -5.12 0.85
N THR A 394 17.53 -6.04 1.32
CA THR A 394 17.50 -6.51 2.71
C THR A 394 17.44 -8.04 2.76
N GLU A 395 17.84 -8.65 3.88
CA GLU A 395 17.76 -10.10 4.10
C GLU A 395 17.76 -10.35 5.60
N ASP A 396 16.89 -11.22 6.10
CA ASP A 396 16.83 -11.56 7.52
C ASP A 396 18.04 -12.43 7.93
N GLU A 397 18.67 -12.08 9.06
CA GLU A 397 19.79 -12.84 9.64
C GLU A 397 19.36 -13.68 10.85
N LEU A 398 18.43 -13.17 11.67
CA LEU A 398 17.90 -13.85 12.85
C LEU A 398 16.57 -13.23 13.32
N LYS A 399 15.90 -13.92 14.24
CA LYS A 399 14.85 -13.35 15.10
C LYS A 399 15.49 -12.97 16.44
N VAL A 400 15.25 -11.76 16.94
CA VAL A 400 15.86 -11.28 18.20
C VAL A 400 15.01 -11.62 19.43
N MET A 401 13.70 -11.78 19.23
CA MET A 401 12.77 -12.38 20.18
C MET A 401 11.64 -13.07 19.39
N GLU A 402 11.24 -14.27 19.81
CA GLU A 402 10.05 -14.98 19.30
C GLU A 402 9.36 -15.78 20.40
N THR A 403 8.05 -16.04 20.27
CA THR A 403 7.29 -16.88 21.22
C THR A 403 6.08 -17.55 20.57
N ASP A 404 5.64 -18.69 21.13
CA ASP A 404 4.39 -19.35 20.73
C ASP A 404 3.14 -18.67 21.35
N ASP A 405 3.28 -17.72 22.28
CA ASP A 405 2.13 -17.01 22.87
C ASP A 405 1.38 -16.17 21.83
N VAL A 406 0.17 -16.62 21.49
CA VAL A 406 -0.73 -15.93 20.55
C VAL A 406 -1.32 -14.63 21.08
N TRP A 407 -1.06 -14.24 22.32
CA TRP A 407 -1.34 -12.88 22.80
C TRP A 407 -0.25 -11.88 22.42
N PHE A 408 0.98 -12.31 22.10
CA PHE A 408 2.07 -11.41 21.74
C PHE A 408 1.81 -10.75 20.38
N ARG A 409 1.68 -9.42 20.39
CA ARG A 409 1.35 -8.57 19.23
C ARG A 409 2.25 -7.34 19.20
N PRO A 410 3.53 -7.50 18.82
CA PRO A 410 4.46 -6.38 18.73
C PRO A 410 4.03 -5.41 17.61
N VAL A 411 3.67 -4.18 17.96
CA VAL A 411 3.12 -3.17 17.04
C VAL A 411 3.96 -1.90 16.90
N ASP A 412 4.78 -1.52 17.89
CA ASP A 412 5.76 -0.44 17.69
C ASP A 412 7.15 -0.85 18.18
N ILE A 413 8.20 -0.19 17.70
CA ILE A 413 9.58 -0.42 18.08
C ILE A 413 10.38 0.88 18.07
N LYS A 414 11.19 1.12 19.11
CA LYS A 414 12.08 2.29 19.25
C LYS A 414 13.42 1.91 19.84
N THR A 415 14.50 2.58 19.44
CA THR A 415 15.76 2.57 20.19
C THR A 415 15.66 3.60 21.31
N GLY A 416 16.00 3.19 22.54
CA GLY A 416 15.95 4.05 23.71
C GLY A 416 17.16 4.97 23.86
N PRO A 417 17.11 5.96 24.78
CA PRO A 417 18.22 6.86 25.08
C PRO A 417 19.36 6.13 25.82
N ASP A 418 19.05 4.98 26.40
CA ASP A 418 19.93 3.98 27.00
C ASP A 418 20.65 3.12 25.92
N GLY A 419 20.17 3.18 24.68
CA GLY A 419 20.64 2.41 23.53
C GLY A 419 20.05 1.01 23.41
N CYS A 420 19.14 0.59 24.28
CA CYS A 420 18.39 -0.66 24.14
C CYS A 420 17.28 -0.51 23.10
N VAL A 421 16.55 -1.59 22.80
CA VAL A 421 15.42 -1.57 21.87
C VAL A 421 14.13 -1.94 22.59
N TYR A 422 13.16 -1.05 22.55
CA TYR A 422 11.86 -1.19 23.20
C TYR A 422 10.79 -1.56 22.16
N VAL A 423 9.96 -2.55 22.49
CA VAL A 423 8.90 -3.09 21.63
C VAL A 423 7.56 -2.91 22.34
N ALA A 424 6.63 -2.18 21.72
CA ALA A 424 5.25 -2.09 22.19
C ALA A 424 4.48 -3.34 21.77
N ASP A 425 3.92 -4.05 22.74
CA ASP A 425 3.08 -5.23 22.56
C ASP A 425 1.62 -4.89 22.89
N TRP A 426 0.77 -4.99 21.87
CA TRP A 426 -0.65 -4.69 21.94
C TRP A 426 -1.43 -5.66 22.86
N CYS A 427 -0.93 -6.89 23.03
CA CYS A 427 -1.49 -7.94 23.90
C CYS A 427 -2.97 -8.31 23.64
N ASP A 428 -3.27 -8.84 22.45
CA ASP A 428 -4.62 -9.33 22.06
C ASP A 428 -4.49 -10.54 21.11
N THR A 429 -5.30 -11.60 21.27
CA THR A 429 -5.27 -12.72 20.31
C THR A 429 -5.78 -12.31 18.93
N ARG A 430 -6.68 -11.33 18.87
CA ARG A 430 -7.12 -10.68 17.64
C ARG A 430 -6.04 -9.71 17.15
N LEU A 431 -5.71 -9.80 15.85
CA LEU A 431 -4.81 -8.85 15.17
C LEU A 431 -5.44 -8.15 13.96
N THR A 432 -6.54 -8.66 13.40
CA THR A 432 -7.07 -8.11 12.14
C THR A 432 -8.29 -7.18 12.31
N HIS A 433 -8.27 -6.06 11.60
CA HIS A 433 -9.32 -5.04 11.59
C HIS A 433 -10.57 -5.45 10.78
N VAL A 434 -10.47 -6.50 9.95
CA VAL A 434 -11.48 -6.90 8.96
C VAL A 434 -12.73 -7.59 9.55
N ASP A 435 -13.06 -7.27 10.80
CA ASP A 435 -14.34 -7.60 11.46
C ASP A 435 -14.86 -6.31 12.14
N PRO A 436 -16.00 -5.74 11.69
CA PRO A 436 -16.54 -4.49 12.23
C PRO A 436 -17.16 -4.66 13.62
N ARG A 437 -17.22 -5.87 14.18
CA ARG A 437 -17.60 -6.10 15.58
C ARG A 437 -16.43 -5.73 16.47
N ASP A 438 -16.70 -4.96 17.53
CA ASP A 438 -15.68 -4.46 18.44
C ASP A 438 -15.42 -5.45 19.59
N THR A 439 -14.62 -6.47 19.29
CA THR A 439 -14.31 -7.59 20.19
C THR A 439 -12.96 -7.48 20.93
N TRP A 440 -12.15 -6.46 20.62
CA TRP A 440 -10.79 -6.26 21.12
C TRP A 440 -10.68 -6.18 22.65
N ASP A 441 -9.60 -6.73 23.20
CA ASP A 441 -9.26 -6.65 24.62
C ASP A 441 -8.53 -5.36 24.96
N ARG A 442 -9.10 -4.58 25.87
CA ARG A 442 -8.58 -3.28 26.34
C ARG A 442 -8.03 -3.36 27.77
N ALA A 443 -7.84 -4.56 28.30
CA ALA A 443 -7.37 -4.78 29.67
C ALA A 443 -5.84 -4.93 29.75
N ARG A 444 -5.19 -5.28 28.65
CA ARG A 444 -3.76 -5.62 28.58
C ARG A 444 -2.95 -4.71 27.65
N GLY A 445 -1.64 -4.80 27.75
CA GLY A 445 -0.67 -4.14 26.88
C GLY A 445 0.68 -4.08 27.58
N ARG A 446 1.77 -4.28 26.84
CA ARG A 446 3.11 -4.50 27.42
C ARG A 446 4.16 -3.75 26.64
N ILE A 447 5.28 -3.44 27.29
CA ILE A 447 6.46 -2.91 26.62
C ILE A 447 7.66 -3.76 27.05
N TRP A 448 8.34 -4.31 26.06
CA TRP A 448 9.47 -5.23 26.22
C TRP A 448 10.78 -4.53 25.86
N ARG A 449 11.83 -4.68 26.67
CA ARG A 449 13.18 -4.14 26.43
C ARG A 449 14.12 -5.26 26.02
N ILE A 450 14.67 -5.17 24.82
CA ILE A 450 15.78 -5.99 24.33
C ILE A 450 17.09 -5.31 24.73
N GLN A 451 17.93 -6.01 25.47
CA GLN A 451 19.20 -5.53 26.01
C GLN A 451 20.29 -6.63 25.93
N PRO A 452 21.59 -6.31 25.97
CA PRO A 452 22.62 -7.33 26.20
C PRO A 452 22.42 -8.04 27.54
N ASN A 453 22.94 -9.26 27.67
CA ASN A 453 22.87 -10.06 28.90
C ASN A 453 23.50 -9.33 30.11
N GLU A 454 24.64 -8.66 29.88
CA GLU A 454 25.28 -7.77 30.85
C GLU A 454 25.05 -6.33 30.37
N TYR A 455 24.03 -5.66 30.93
CA TYR A 455 23.73 -4.27 30.62
C TYR A 455 24.28 -3.33 31.71
N PRO A 456 25.11 -2.33 31.36
CA PRO A 456 25.59 -1.34 32.34
C PRO A 456 24.50 -0.32 32.66
N HIS A 457 24.24 -0.14 33.96
CA HIS A 457 23.41 0.92 34.53
C HIS A 457 23.67 2.29 33.87
N GLN A 458 22.60 3.06 33.63
CA GLN A 458 22.69 4.37 32.98
C GLN A 458 22.37 5.48 33.96
N GLU A 459 23.29 6.43 34.13
CA GLU A 459 23.01 7.66 34.88
C GLU A 459 21.85 8.44 34.22
N PRO A 460 20.79 8.80 34.97
CA PRO A 460 19.74 9.68 34.49
C PRO A 460 20.29 11.02 33.98
N PHE A 461 19.70 11.55 32.90
CA PHE A 461 20.18 12.76 32.23
C PHE A 461 19.05 13.71 31.88
N ASP A 462 19.41 14.96 31.59
CA ASP A 462 18.48 16.00 31.14
C ASP A 462 19.20 16.93 30.17
N LEU A 463 18.88 16.84 28.88
CA LEU A 463 19.47 17.70 27.85
C LEU A 463 18.85 19.11 27.83
N GLY A 464 17.65 19.29 28.40
CA GLY A 464 16.99 20.58 28.57
C GLY A 464 17.73 21.53 29.52
N LYS A 465 18.57 20.98 30.41
CA LYS A 465 19.45 21.75 31.31
C LYS A 465 20.81 22.12 30.71
N LEU A 466 21.17 21.63 29.53
CA LEU A 466 22.48 21.87 28.91
C LEU A 466 22.52 23.18 28.12
N THR A 467 23.69 23.81 28.01
CA THR A 467 23.88 24.93 27.07
C THR A 467 24.05 24.43 25.64
N THR A 468 23.85 25.30 24.63
CA THR A 468 24.08 24.96 23.21
C THR A 468 25.50 24.41 22.96
N ALA A 469 26.51 24.93 23.66
CA ALA A 469 27.90 24.48 23.58
C ALA A 469 28.16 23.11 24.26
N GLU A 470 27.23 22.62 25.06
CA GLU A 470 27.25 21.27 25.65
C GLU A 470 26.42 20.29 24.83
N LEU A 471 25.26 20.71 24.30
CA LEU A 471 24.48 19.95 23.34
C LEU A 471 25.30 19.60 22.07
N VAL A 472 26.13 20.53 21.59
CA VAL A 472 27.07 20.27 20.47
C VAL A 472 28.05 19.12 20.77
N LYS A 473 28.38 18.83 22.04
CA LYS A 473 29.19 17.67 22.43
C LYS A 473 28.35 16.38 22.46
N VAL A 474 27.06 16.47 22.74
CA VAL A 474 26.14 15.31 22.69
C VAL A 474 25.96 14.80 21.25
N LEU A 475 26.24 15.62 20.24
CA LEU A 475 26.35 15.21 18.83
C LEU A 475 27.51 14.22 18.57
N GLU A 476 28.46 14.08 19.49
CA GLU A 476 29.52 13.06 19.43
C GLU A 476 29.05 11.69 19.98
N SER A 477 27.83 11.60 20.53
CA SER A 477 27.31 10.37 21.13
C SER A 477 27.09 9.26 20.09
N PRO A 478 27.47 8.00 20.36
CA PRO A 478 27.20 6.88 19.45
C PRO A 478 25.70 6.59 19.29
N ASN A 479 24.88 6.91 20.29
CA ASN A 479 23.42 6.70 20.25
C ASN A 479 22.73 7.73 19.35
N LYS A 480 22.13 7.26 18.24
CA LYS A 480 21.35 8.08 17.28
C LYS A 480 20.27 8.94 17.95
N LEU A 481 19.49 8.39 18.88
CA LEU A 481 18.43 9.13 19.56
C LEU A 481 19.00 10.25 20.44
N ARG A 482 20.11 10.04 21.15
CA ARG A 482 20.76 11.13 21.92
C ARG A 482 21.20 12.27 21.03
N ARG A 483 21.73 11.99 19.82
CA ARG A 483 22.05 13.02 18.82
C ARG A 483 20.79 13.72 18.31
N GLN A 484 19.75 12.98 17.93
CA GLN A 484 18.47 13.55 17.45
C GLN A 484 17.79 14.45 18.49
N LEU A 485 17.78 14.06 19.77
CA LEU A 485 17.29 14.89 20.87
C LEU A 485 18.14 16.15 21.05
N ALA A 486 19.47 16.03 20.99
CA ALA A 486 20.37 17.20 21.07
C ALA A 486 20.18 18.16 19.88
N GLN A 487 19.98 17.66 18.65
CA GLN A 487 19.63 18.48 17.49
C GLN A 487 18.32 19.25 17.71
N ARG A 488 17.28 18.57 18.23
CA ARG A 488 16.00 19.20 18.58
C ARG A 488 16.19 20.33 19.60
N MET A 489 16.99 20.11 20.65
CA MET A 489 17.30 21.14 21.65
C MET A 489 18.11 22.31 21.10
N ILE A 490 19.14 22.06 20.26
CA ILE A 490 19.90 23.12 19.58
C ILE A 490 18.98 24.00 18.72
N TYR A 491 18.06 23.36 17.98
CA TYR A 491 17.06 24.03 17.16
C TYR A 491 16.09 24.88 18.00
N GLU A 492 15.67 24.39 19.17
CA GLU A 492 14.78 25.11 20.10
C GLU A 492 15.47 26.26 20.83
N HIS A 493 16.77 26.16 21.13
CA HIS A 493 17.55 27.26 21.68
C HIS A 493 17.69 28.43 20.70
N GLY A 494 17.89 28.13 19.40
CA GLY A 494 17.88 29.12 18.34
C GLY A 494 18.98 30.20 18.41
N ASP A 495 20.05 30.00 19.19
CA ASP A 495 21.17 30.96 19.34
C ASP A 495 22.05 31.02 18.08
N PRO A 496 21.95 32.09 17.26
CA PRO A 496 22.72 32.17 16.01
C PRO A 496 24.22 32.35 16.25
N PHE A 497 24.63 32.85 17.43
CA PHE A 497 26.04 33.12 17.71
C PHE A 497 26.85 31.83 17.93
N ALA A 498 26.20 30.75 18.41
CA ALA A 498 26.82 29.44 18.55
C ALA A 498 27.23 28.82 17.20
N ALA A 499 26.54 29.15 16.10
CA ALA A 499 26.79 28.56 14.78
C ALA A 499 28.16 28.92 14.19
N ALA A 500 28.74 30.08 14.52
CA ALA A 500 29.97 30.57 13.89
C ALA A 500 31.15 29.58 14.01
N SER A 501 31.34 28.98 15.20
CA SER A 501 32.40 27.98 15.40
C SER A 501 32.08 26.61 14.79
N LEU A 502 30.80 26.32 14.51
CA LEU A 502 30.39 25.12 13.78
C LEU A 502 30.72 25.28 12.29
N ILE A 503 30.39 26.44 11.70
CA ILE A 503 30.68 26.78 10.30
C ILE A 503 32.20 26.81 10.04
N GLU A 504 32.98 27.34 10.99
CA GLU A 504 34.46 27.35 10.93
C GLU A 504 35.05 25.93 10.88
N LYS A 505 34.51 25.00 11.67
CA LYS A 505 35.02 23.62 11.79
C LYS A 505 34.49 22.66 10.74
N LEU A 506 33.29 22.90 10.19
CA LEU A 506 32.62 21.99 9.26
C LEU A 506 33.53 21.48 8.12
N PRO A 507 34.39 22.29 7.45
CA PRO A 507 35.28 21.81 6.40
C PRO A 507 36.36 20.79 6.84
N GLU A 508 36.68 20.71 8.13
CA GLU A 508 37.71 19.83 8.68
C GLU A 508 37.14 18.50 9.21
N LEU A 509 35.84 18.47 9.52
CA LEU A 509 35.13 17.32 10.07
C LEU A 509 34.87 16.23 9.01
N LYS A 510 34.62 15.00 9.47
CA LYS A 510 34.42 13.81 8.61
C LYS A 510 33.43 12.84 9.25
N GLY A 511 32.73 12.06 8.43
CA GLY A 511 31.73 11.11 8.90
C GLY A 511 30.56 11.80 9.60
N GLN A 512 29.85 11.04 10.43
CA GLN A 512 28.61 11.44 11.08
C GLN A 512 28.67 12.84 11.71
N LEU A 513 29.73 13.17 12.46
CA LEU A 513 29.83 14.45 13.18
C LEU A 513 29.82 15.68 12.26
N ALA A 514 30.31 15.56 11.01
CA ALA A 514 30.21 16.65 10.03
C ALA A 514 28.76 16.90 9.60
N LEU A 515 27.98 15.83 9.42
CA LEU A 515 26.55 15.92 9.11
C LEU A 515 25.75 16.47 10.29
N GLU A 516 26.05 16.04 11.52
CA GLU A 516 25.45 16.59 12.73
C GLU A 516 25.76 18.10 12.86
N TYR A 517 26.98 18.55 12.55
CA TYR A 517 27.32 19.97 12.55
C TYR A 517 26.53 20.75 11.48
N LEU A 518 26.36 20.21 10.26
CA LEU A 518 25.53 20.83 9.22
C LEU A 518 24.07 21.00 9.69
N TRP A 519 23.47 19.97 10.29
CA TRP A 519 22.12 20.04 10.84
C TRP A 519 22.00 21.05 11.99
N ALA A 520 22.99 21.11 12.88
CA ALA A 520 23.02 22.10 13.96
C ALA A 520 23.09 23.55 13.41
N ILE A 521 23.90 23.81 12.39
CA ILE A 521 24.00 25.13 11.73
C ILE A 521 22.66 25.53 11.10
N HIS A 522 21.98 24.61 10.40
CA HIS A 522 20.62 24.81 9.88
C HIS A 522 19.59 25.01 11.01
N GLY A 523 19.70 24.26 12.10
CA GLY A 523 18.89 24.40 13.31
C GLY A 523 19.04 25.74 14.01
N LEU A 524 20.20 26.39 13.89
CA LEU A 524 20.45 27.77 14.35
C LEU A 524 20.12 28.84 13.28
N ARG A 525 19.39 28.44 12.22
CA ARG A 525 18.97 29.27 11.06
C ARG A 525 20.12 29.88 10.26
N GLN A 526 21.34 29.33 10.36
CA GLN A 526 22.54 29.84 9.66
C GLN A 526 22.91 29.00 8.42
N TYR A 527 21.96 28.33 7.77
CA TYR A 527 22.21 27.73 6.45
C TYR A 527 22.18 28.81 5.35
N ASP A 528 23.27 29.56 5.26
CA ASP A 528 23.48 30.73 4.41
C ASP A 528 24.32 30.41 3.17
N GLU A 529 24.75 31.45 2.43
CA GLU A 529 25.69 31.30 1.31
C GLU A 529 27.01 30.64 1.72
N GLN A 530 27.64 31.08 2.81
CA GLN A 530 28.91 30.52 3.25
C GLN A 530 28.77 29.02 3.60
N THR A 531 27.72 28.67 4.32
CA THR A 531 27.45 27.30 4.76
C THR A 531 27.05 26.40 3.58
N ALA A 532 26.21 26.88 2.66
CA ALA A 532 25.85 26.13 1.46
C ALA A 532 27.06 25.87 0.56
N LYS A 533 27.94 26.87 0.39
CA LYS A 533 29.20 26.70 -0.34
C LYS A 533 30.09 25.63 0.29
N ILE A 534 30.21 25.59 1.62
CA ILE A 534 30.96 24.54 2.34
C ILE A 534 30.32 23.17 2.12
N ALA A 535 29.01 23.06 2.36
CA ALA A 535 28.29 21.78 2.32
C ALA A 535 28.32 21.13 0.92
N LEU A 536 28.10 21.91 -0.15
CA LEU A 536 28.13 21.41 -1.53
C LEU A 536 29.52 20.90 -1.99
N HIS A 537 30.61 21.40 -1.38
CA HIS A 537 31.98 21.00 -1.71
C HIS A 537 32.61 20.08 -0.66
N HIS A 538 31.83 19.59 0.30
CA HIS A 538 32.35 18.80 1.42
C HIS A 538 32.84 17.42 0.97
N ALA A 539 33.91 16.91 1.59
CA ALA A 539 34.50 15.62 1.23
C ALA A 539 33.55 14.43 1.51
N ASP A 540 32.81 14.50 2.61
CA ASP A 540 31.80 13.52 3.00
C ASP A 540 30.54 13.64 2.12
N PRO A 541 30.07 12.55 1.45
CA PRO A 541 28.92 12.62 0.57
C PRO A 541 27.62 12.94 1.30
N TYR A 542 27.45 12.54 2.57
CA TYR A 542 26.19 12.78 3.28
C TYR A 542 26.02 14.26 3.65
N VAL A 543 27.13 14.98 3.86
CA VAL A 543 27.13 16.44 3.96
C VAL A 543 26.77 17.10 2.63
N ARG A 544 27.17 16.52 1.48
CA ARG A 544 26.73 16.99 0.15
C ARG A 544 25.24 16.69 -0.12
N VAL A 545 24.75 15.49 0.24
CA VAL A 545 23.31 15.13 0.19
C VAL A 545 22.48 16.19 0.91
N TRP A 546 22.84 16.51 2.15
CA TRP A 546 22.09 17.47 2.95
C TRP A 546 22.32 18.93 2.55
N GLY A 547 23.53 19.27 2.09
CA GLY A 547 23.80 20.56 1.47
C GLY A 547 22.89 20.84 0.27
N VAL A 548 22.72 19.85 -0.62
CA VAL A 548 21.78 19.91 -1.73
C VAL A 548 20.32 19.95 -1.23
N ARG A 549 19.93 19.05 -0.30
CA ARG A 549 18.55 18.96 0.22
C ARG A 549 18.07 20.27 0.86
N LEU A 550 18.93 21.01 1.54
CA LEU A 550 18.58 22.22 2.29
C LEU A 550 18.50 23.51 1.43
N LEU A 551 18.88 23.48 0.14
CA LEU A 551 18.86 24.67 -0.70
C LEU A 551 17.46 25.30 -0.86
N THR A 552 17.39 26.62 -0.66
CA THR A 552 16.29 27.46 -1.14
C THR A 552 16.47 27.74 -2.64
N PRO A 553 15.43 28.20 -3.37
CA PRO A 553 15.58 28.65 -4.76
C PRO A 553 16.69 29.70 -4.92
N GLN A 554 16.79 30.65 -4.00
CA GLN A 554 17.79 31.72 -4.02
C GLN A 554 19.22 31.18 -3.84
N LEU A 555 19.45 30.23 -2.93
CA LEU A 555 20.76 29.59 -2.79
C LEU A 555 21.08 28.67 -3.97
N ALA A 556 20.08 28.03 -4.58
CA ALA A 556 20.27 27.24 -5.79
C ALA A 556 20.65 28.11 -7.00
N GLU A 557 20.04 29.29 -7.16
CA GLU A 557 20.45 30.32 -8.14
C GLU A 557 21.91 30.76 -7.91
N THR A 558 22.29 31.09 -6.67
CA THR A 558 23.66 31.47 -6.31
C THR A 558 24.69 30.36 -6.58
N TYR A 559 24.30 29.09 -6.50
CA TYR A 559 25.18 27.92 -6.70
C TYR A 559 24.85 27.07 -7.93
N ALA A 560 24.19 27.64 -8.94
CA ALA A 560 23.79 26.92 -10.15
C ALA A 560 24.97 26.20 -10.83
N ASP A 561 26.10 26.88 -11.02
CA ASP A 561 27.33 26.29 -11.59
C ASP A 561 27.89 25.11 -10.77
N ALA A 562 27.69 25.09 -9.45
CA ALA A 562 28.09 23.98 -8.60
C ALA A 562 27.14 22.79 -8.76
N LEU A 563 25.82 23.03 -8.72
CA LEU A 563 24.80 22.01 -8.98
C LEU A 563 24.95 21.37 -10.36
N TYR A 564 25.26 22.19 -11.38
CA TYR A 564 25.52 21.73 -12.74
C TYR A 564 26.78 20.86 -12.83
N GLN A 565 27.85 21.21 -12.11
CA GLN A 565 29.07 20.39 -12.05
C GLN A 565 28.87 19.10 -11.25
N MET A 566 28.09 19.13 -10.17
CA MET A 566 27.75 17.92 -9.41
C MET A 566 26.91 16.97 -10.27
N ALA A 567 25.88 17.46 -10.97
CA ALA A 567 25.10 16.62 -11.90
C ALA A 567 25.97 15.95 -12.98
N GLU A 568 26.94 16.67 -13.55
CA GLU A 568 27.90 16.12 -14.53
C GLU A 568 28.88 15.09 -13.94
N LYS A 569 29.35 15.25 -12.69
CA LYS A 569 30.61 14.63 -12.21
C LYS A 569 30.56 13.96 -10.83
N GLU A 570 29.49 14.12 -10.07
CA GLU A 570 29.33 13.45 -8.78
C GLU A 570 29.33 11.93 -8.96
N THR A 571 30.08 11.23 -8.12
CA THR A 571 30.24 9.77 -8.16
C THR A 571 29.42 9.05 -7.10
N ASP A 572 28.95 9.78 -6.09
CA ASP A 572 28.06 9.25 -5.07
C ASP A 572 26.60 9.21 -5.56
N VAL A 573 26.00 8.01 -5.54
CA VAL A 573 24.65 7.78 -6.04
C VAL A 573 23.56 8.38 -5.14
N GLU A 574 23.81 8.53 -3.85
CA GLU A 574 22.86 9.15 -2.92
C GLU A 574 22.84 10.68 -3.12
N VAL A 575 24.00 11.29 -3.38
CA VAL A 575 24.08 12.71 -3.79
C VAL A 575 23.40 12.91 -5.15
N CYS A 576 23.61 12.03 -6.13
CA CYS A 576 22.92 12.11 -7.44
C CYS A 576 21.39 11.97 -7.31
N SER A 577 20.94 11.05 -6.45
CA SER A 577 19.52 10.86 -6.11
C SER A 577 18.93 12.12 -5.47
N GLN A 578 19.60 12.71 -4.48
CA GLN A 578 19.13 13.95 -3.84
C GLN A 578 19.22 15.18 -4.77
N LEU A 579 20.16 15.23 -5.71
CA LEU A 579 20.18 16.25 -6.77
C LEU A 579 18.92 16.17 -7.64
N ALA A 580 18.48 14.98 -8.05
CA ALA A 580 17.24 14.82 -8.80
C ALA A 580 15.99 15.21 -7.98
N CYS A 581 15.88 14.75 -6.72
CA CYS A 581 14.81 15.16 -5.80
C CYS A 581 14.76 16.69 -5.61
N THR A 582 15.92 17.35 -5.57
CA THR A 582 16.03 18.80 -5.38
C THR A 582 15.76 19.56 -6.67
N ALA A 583 16.19 19.04 -7.82
CA ALA A 583 15.91 19.60 -9.14
C ALA A 583 14.40 19.69 -9.44
N LYS A 584 13.60 18.75 -8.92
CA LYS A 584 12.13 18.81 -8.94
C LYS A 584 11.54 19.93 -8.04
N ARG A 585 12.26 20.33 -6.97
CA ARG A 585 11.80 21.29 -5.95
C ARG A 585 12.26 22.73 -6.21
N ILE A 586 13.37 22.92 -6.93
CA ILE A 586 13.87 24.24 -7.32
C ILE A 586 13.25 24.61 -8.68
N PRO A 587 12.45 25.69 -8.79
CA PRO A 587 11.77 26.06 -10.02
C PRO A 587 12.73 26.57 -11.11
N GLY A 588 12.29 26.50 -12.37
CA GLY A 588 12.94 27.14 -13.51
C GLY A 588 14.30 26.55 -13.90
N VAL A 589 15.11 27.36 -14.59
CA VAL A 589 16.31 26.91 -15.33
C VAL A 589 17.37 26.20 -14.46
N VAL A 590 17.44 26.50 -13.16
CA VAL A 590 18.39 25.85 -12.25
C VAL A 590 17.99 24.40 -12.00
N GLY A 591 16.74 24.15 -11.58
CA GLY A 591 16.24 22.80 -11.40
C GLY A 591 16.24 22.02 -12.72
N PHE A 592 15.75 22.64 -13.80
CA PHE A 592 15.67 22.02 -15.11
C PHE A 592 17.03 21.58 -15.67
N GLU A 593 18.03 22.48 -15.75
CA GLU A 593 19.36 22.08 -16.26
C GLU A 593 20.06 21.09 -15.34
N THR A 594 19.87 21.14 -14.01
CA THR A 594 20.40 20.10 -13.11
C THR A 594 19.82 18.72 -13.43
N ALA A 595 18.51 18.62 -13.69
CA ALA A 595 17.89 17.35 -14.09
C ALA A 595 18.32 16.91 -15.50
N VAL A 596 18.38 17.83 -16.46
CA VAL A 596 18.84 17.54 -17.84
C VAL A 596 20.31 17.08 -17.84
N ARG A 597 21.15 17.61 -16.95
CA ARG A 597 22.55 17.16 -16.77
C ARG A 597 22.62 15.75 -16.17
N LEU A 598 21.83 15.45 -15.14
CA LEU A 598 21.70 14.07 -14.63
C LEU A 598 21.18 13.10 -15.70
N ALA A 599 20.29 13.53 -16.60
CA ALA A 599 19.80 12.70 -17.70
C ALA A 599 20.88 12.31 -18.72
N THR A 600 22.06 12.94 -18.72
CA THR A 600 23.20 12.53 -19.56
C THR A 600 24.08 11.43 -18.92
N ARG A 601 23.81 11.04 -17.67
CA ARG A 601 24.64 10.11 -16.88
C ARG A 601 24.33 8.64 -17.17
N ASP A 602 24.89 8.14 -18.25
CA ASP A 602 24.83 6.74 -18.69
C ASP A 602 25.32 5.70 -17.67
N ASP A 603 26.12 6.13 -16.70
CA ASP A 603 26.62 5.35 -15.57
C ASP A 603 25.58 5.17 -14.45
N LEU A 604 24.62 6.09 -14.33
CA LEU A 604 23.52 6.04 -13.38
C LEU A 604 22.27 5.32 -13.94
N SER A 605 22.31 4.88 -15.21
CA SER A 605 21.14 4.28 -15.89
C SER A 605 20.66 2.95 -15.32
N GLY A 606 21.49 2.29 -14.51
CA GLY A 606 21.15 1.04 -13.81
C GLY A 606 20.69 1.24 -12.37
N ASP A 607 20.60 2.48 -11.88
CA ASP A 607 20.15 2.79 -10.53
C ASP A 607 18.63 2.60 -10.38
N PRO A 608 18.13 2.01 -9.28
CA PRO A 608 16.69 1.78 -9.11
C PRO A 608 15.82 3.04 -8.99
N HIS A 609 16.38 4.19 -8.58
CA HIS A 609 15.62 5.42 -8.39
C HIS A 609 15.98 6.55 -9.37
N ILE A 610 17.28 6.81 -9.60
CA ILE A 610 17.77 8.03 -10.29
C ILE A 610 17.11 8.27 -11.66
N PRO A 611 16.90 7.27 -12.55
CA PRO A 611 16.27 7.52 -13.85
C PRO A 611 14.83 8.05 -13.75
N LEU A 612 14.02 7.55 -12.81
CA LEU A 612 12.66 8.06 -12.59
C LEU A 612 12.63 9.37 -11.79
N LEU A 613 13.54 9.57 -10.83
CA LEU A 613 13.69 10.88 -10.17
C LEU A 613 14.04 11.98 -11.19
N THR A 614 14.92 11.65 -12.14
CA THR A 614 15.33 12.56 -13.22
C THR A 614 14.16 12.84 -14.17
N TRP A 615 13.35 11.83 -14.51
CA TRP A 615 12.09 12.02 -15.21
C TRP A 615 11.15 12.96 -14.45
N TRP A 616 10.84 12.69 -13.17
CA TRP A 616 9.90 13.51 -12.39
C TRP A 616 10.40 14.94 -12.12
N ALA A 617 11.71 15.17 -12.15
CA ALA A 617 12.28 16.50 -12.11
C ALA A 617 12.05 17.26 -13.42
N ILE A 618 12.28 16.62 -14.58
CA ILE A 618 12.02 17.23 -15.90
C ILE A 618 10.51 17.44 -16.13
N GLU A 619 9.67 16.48 -15.73
CA GLU A 619 8.21 16.56 -15.81
C GLU A 619 7.65 17.72 -14.99
N GLY A 620 8.16 17.94 -13.78
CA GLY A 620 7.78 19.07 -12.92
C GLY A 620 8.07 20.46 -13.53
N HIS A 621 8.93 20.53 -14.54
CA HIS A 621 9.24 21.76 -15.29
C HIS A 621 8.56 21.84 -16.68
N ALA A 622 7.88 20.77 -17.13
CA ALA A 622 7.37 20.67 -18.50
C ALA A 622 6.28 21.71 -18.87
N ASN A 623 5.67 22.36 -17.87
CA ASN A 623 4.69 23.44 -18.09
C ASN A 623 5.32 24.86 -18.02
N ASP A 624 6.63 24.99 -17.75
CA ASP A 624 7.30 26.30 -17.69
C ASP A 624 7.70 26.78 -19.09
N SER A 625 6.81 27.58 -19.70
CA SER A 625 7.00 28.21 -21.01
C SER A 625 8.23 29.15 -21.15
N SER A 626 9.02 29.36 -20.09
CA SER A 626 10.31 30.06 -20.17
C SER A 626 11.49 29.15 -20.52
N LEU A 627 11.29 27.83 -20.55
CA LEU A 627 12.33 26.82 -20.77
C LEU A 627 12.31 26.29 -22.21
N ASP A 628 13.50 26.03 -22.76
CA ASP A 628 13.68 25.31 -24.04
C ASP A 628 13.57 23.79 -23.80
N ILE A 629 12.35 23.33 -23.54
CA ILE A 629 12.03 21.90 -23.34
C ILE A 629 12.37 21.09 -24.60
N GLY A 630 12.04 21.61 -25.79
CA GLY A 630 12.37 20.98 -27.08
C GLY A 630 13.88 20.79 -27.32
N GLY A 631 14.70 21.76 -26.95
CA GLY A 631 16.15 21.76 -27.15
C GLY A 631 16.91 20.65 -26.41
N ILE A 632 16.31 20.00 -25.41
CA ILE A 632 16.97 18.90 -24.68
C ILE A 632 17.18 17.65 -25.54
N VAL A 633 16.39 17.45 -26.61
CA VAL A 633 16.52 16.29 -27.52
C VAL A 633 17.97 16.10 -27.97
N LYS A 634 18.61 17.19 -28.40
CA LYS A 634 20.00 17.19 -28.88
C LYS A 634 21.03 16.82 -27.80
N LYS A 635 20.73 17.10 -26.51
CA LYS A 635 21.56 16.71 -25.36
C LYS A 635 21.34 15.24 -24.96
N LEU A 636 20.11 14.75 -25.11
CA LEU A 636 19.64 13.53 -24.46
C LEU A 636 19.50 12.31 -25.38
N GLN A 637 19.31 12.50 -26.69
CA GLN A 637 18.94 11.43 -27.63
C GLN A 637 19.96 10.28 -27.77
N THR A 638 21.22 10.48 -27.39
CA THR A 638 22.28 9.45 -27.42
C THR A 638 22.64 8.89 -26.05
N THR A 639 21.85 9.18 -25.02
CA THR A 639 22.08 8.76 -23.62
C THR A 639 20.96 7.82 -23.17
N LYS A 640 21.22 6.95 -22.20
CA LYS A 640 20.23 5.97 -21.72
C LYS A 640 19.14 6.59 -20.87
N ILE A 641 19.48 7.45 -19.89
CA ILE A 641 18.45 8.11 -19.07
C ILE A 641 17.67 9.10 -19.95
N GLY A 642 18.36 9.90 -20.75
CA GLY A 642 17.73 10.82 -21.70
C GLY A 642 16.86 10.13 -22.76
N GLY A 643 17.40 9.13 -23.46
CA GLY A 643 16.75 8.44 -24.57
C GLY A 643 15.78 7.32 -24.16
N ASP A 644 16.17 6.42 -23.26
CA ASP A 644 15.33 5.26 -22.90
C ASP A 644 14.27 5.60 -21.84
N VAL A 645 14.48 6.65 -21.04
CA VAL A 645 13.60 7.00 -19.91
C VAL A 645 12.88 8.34 -20.09
N VAL A 646 13.60 9.43 -20.36
CA VAL A 646 13.04 10.81 -20.34
C VAL A 646 12.27 11.15 -21.61
N LEU A 647 12.90 11.12 -22.79
CA LEU A 647 12.30 11.61 -24.04
C LEU A 647 11.01 10.85 -24.46
N PRO A 648 10.89 9.51 -24.30
CA PRO A 648 9.63 8.80 -24.55
C PRO A 648 8.51 9.22 -23.60
N ARG A 649 8.85 9.54 -22.34
CA ARG A 649 7.89 10.03 -21.34
C ARG A 649 7.52 11.49 -21.54
N LEU A 650 8.44 12.33 -22.02
CA LEU A 650 8.12 13.70 -22.44
C LEU A 650 7.14 13.69 -23.62
N ALA A 651 7.36 12.82 -24.61
CA ALA A 651 6.42 12.60 -25.70
C ALA A 651 5.04 12.13 -25.21
N GLN A 652 5.01 11.20 -24.23
CA GLN A 652 3.78 10.77 -23.55
C GLN A 652 3.11 11.91 -22.76
N ARG A 653 3.88 12.79 -22.09
CA ARG A 653 3.40 13.90 -21.25
C ARG A 653 2.68 14.96 -22.05
N LEU A 654 3.25 15.35 -23.20
CA LEU A 654 2.67 16.32 -24.13
C LEU A 654 1.43 15.72 -24.81
N ALA A 655 1.51 14.47 -25.27
CA ALA A 655 0.37 13.76 -25.85
C ALA A 655 -0.80 13.53 -24.87
N ALA A 656 -0.51 13.33 -23.57
CA ALA A 656 -1.53 13.12 -22.54
C ALA A 656 -2.33 14.38 -22.21
N GLU A 657 -1.83 15.57 -22.58
CA GLU A 657 -2.49 16.87 -22.43
C GLU A 657 -2.47 17.59 -23.79
N PRO A 658 -3.29 17.15 -24.77
CA PRO A 658 -3.14 17.47 -26.18
C PRO A 658 -3.64 18.87 -26.54
N THR A 659 -3.01 19.90 -25.97
CA THR A 659 -3.17 21.30 -26.38
C THR A 659 -2.45 21.53 -27.71
N GLU A 660 -2.89 22.50 -28.51
CA GLU A 660 -2.22 22.85 -29.77
C GLU A 660 -0.71 23.16 -29.58
N PRO A 661 -0.26 23.93 -28.56
CA PRO A 661 1.16 24.07 -28.24
C PRO A 661 1.87 22.73 -27.98
N HIS A 662 1.33 21.87 -27.11
CA HIS A 662 1.97 20.58 -26.78
C HIS A 662 2.05 19.65 -27.99
N LEU A 663 1.06 19.66 -28.90
CA LEU A 663 1.08 18.85 -30.11
C LEU A 663 2.05 19.37 -31.17
N LEU A 664 2.26 20.69 -31.26
CA LEU A 664 3.29 21.30 -32.10
C LEU A 664 4.70 21.06 -31.55
N GLU A 665 4.89 21.18 -30.24
CA GLU A 665 6.14 20.83 -29.56
C GLU A 665 6.48 19.34 -29.74
N LEU A 666 5.48 18.46 -29.64
CA LEU A 666 5.63 17.03 -29.89
C LEU A 666 6.09 16.74 -31.34
N ALA A 667 5.63 17.54 -32.31
CA ALA A 667 6.11 17.47 -33.69
C ALA A 667 7.57 17.91 -33.80
N GLU A 668 7.95 18.97 -33.08
CA GLU A 668 9.34 19.43 -33.01
C GLU A 668 10.26 18.40 -32.35
N LEU A 669 9.87 17.80 -31.23
CA LEU A 669 10.64 16.74 -30.55
C LEU A 669 10.95 15.55 -31.48
N LEU A 670 9.94 15.09 -32.26
CA LEU A 670 10.11 14.02 -33.24
C LEU A 670 11.05 14.44 -34.40
N ASN A 671 10.89 15.67 -34.92
CA ASN A 671 11.72 16.21 -36.01
C ASN A 671 13.16 16.53 -35.58
N GLN A 672 13.40 16.91 -34.32
CA GLN A 672 14.74 17.13 -33.77
C GLN A 672 15.48 15.83 -33.39
N THR A 673 14.78 14.69 -33.36
CA THR A 673 15.39 13.41 -33.02
C THR A 673 16.04 12.78 -34.27
N ASP A 674 17.34 12.55 -34.24
CA ASP A 674 18.10 11.86 -35.29
C ASP A 674 17.98 10.33 -35.18
N VAL A 675 17.88 9.81 -33.95
CA VAL A 675 17.94 8.38 -33.61
C VAL A 675 16.61 7.65 -33.94
N PRO A 676 16.55 6.73 -34.93
CA PRO A 676 15.28 6.15 -35.37
C PRO A 676 14.59 5.24 -34.34
N THR A 677 15.36 4.50 -33.54
CA THR A 677 14.84 3.66 -32.44
C THR A 677 14.18 4.51 -31.35
N LEU A 678 14.77 5.66 -31.04
CA LEU A 678 14.21 6.61 -30.09
C LEU A 678 12.90 7.22 -30.59
N ARG A 679 12.80 7.57 -31.89
CA ARG A 679 11.50 7.98 -32.46
C ARG A 679 10.45 6.89 -32.28
N GLY A 680 10.79 5.62 -32.53
CA GLY A 680 9.89 4.49 -32.25
C GLY A 680 9.42 4.41 -30.79
N SER A 681 10.33 4.63 -29.83
CA SER A 681 10.00 4.72 -28.40
C SER A 681 9.10 5.92 -28.08
N MET A 682 9.34 7.07 -28.70
CA MET A 682 8.50 8.27 -28.54
C MET A 682 7.10 8.06 -29.14
N LEU A 683 6.98 7.52 -30.34
CA LEU A 683 5.70 7.11 -30.94
C LEU A 683 4.95 6.10 -30.05
N THR A 684 5.67 5.21 -29.37
CA THR A 684 5.08 4.28 -28.37
C THR A 684 4.55 5.03 -27.15
N GLY A 685 5.25 6.04 -26.64
CA GLY A 685 4.77 6.91 -25.57
C GLY A 685 3.51 7.69 -25.95
N ILE A 686 3.45 8.20 -27.19
CA ILE A 686 2.26 8.88 -27.74
C ILE A 686 1.08 7.90 -27.89
N ASP A 687 1.30 6.69 -28.42
CA ASP A 687 0.26 5.64 -28.54
C ASP A 687 -0.28 5.22 -27.16
N THR A 688 0.60 5.20 -26.15
CA THR A 688 0.23 4.98 -24.74
C THR A 688 -0.62 6.11 -24.17
N ALA A 689 -0.27 7.37 -24.44
CA ALA A 689 -1.06 8.53 -24.00
C ALA A 689 -2.48 8.56 -24.59
N PHE A 690 -2.65 8.07 -25.83
CA PHE A 690 -3.93 7.91 -26.50
C PHE A 690 -4.52 6.48 -26.39
N ALA A 691 -4.03 5.64 -25.47
CA ALA A 691 -4.54 4.28 -25.30
C ALA A 691 -6.06 4.28 -25.00
N GLY A 692 -6.79 3.39 -25.67
CA GLY A 692 -8.25 3.33 -25.63
C GLY A 692 -8.99 4.49 -26.31
N ARG A 693 -8.30 5.54 -26.79
CA ARG A 693 -8.90 6.79 -27.27
C ARG A 693 -8.53 7.10 -28.74
N LYS A 694 -9.26 8.06 -29.31
CA LYS A 694 -9.00 8.70 -30.62
C LYS A 694 -8.17 9.97 -30.45
N ILE A 695 -7.61 10.45 -31.55
CA ILE A 695 -6.99 11.78 -31.67
C ILE A 695 -7.96 12.64 -32.50
N GLU A 696 -8.76 13.49 -31.85
CA GLU A 696 -9.81 14.26 -32.54
C GLU A 696 -9.27 15.31 -33.52
N ALA A 697 -8.14 15.91 -33.19
CA ALA A 697 -7.44 16.89 -34.02
C ALA A 697 -5.93 16.62 -33.96
N LEU A 698 -5.36 16.13 -35.06
CA LEU A 698 -3.93 15.94 -35.24
C LEU A 698 -3.39 17.07 -36.14
N PRO A 699 -2.53 17.98 -35.64
CA PRO A 699 -1.90 19.02 -36.45
C PRO A 699 -1.14 18.44 -37.65
N ALA A 700 -1.06 19.19 -38.74
CA ALA A 700 -0.39 18.73 -39.97
C ALA A 700 1.10 18.49 -39.72
N GLU A 701 1.71 19.34 -38.91
CA GLU A 701 3.09 19.30 -38.45
C GLU A 701 3.38 18.00 -37.69
N LEU A 702 2.49 17.61 -36.75
CA LEU A 702 2.63 16.38 -35.97
C LEU A 702 2.34 15.14 -36.81
N ARG A 703 1.33 15.17 -37.68
CA ARG A 703 1.08 14.11 -38.65
C ARG A 703 2.30 13.86 -39.53
N ASP A 704 2.89 14.91 -40.07
CA ASP A 704 4.01 14.81 -41.00
C ASP A 704 5.31 14.41 -40.28
N ALA A 705 5.51 14.85 -39.02
CA ALA A 705 6.56 14.36 -38.13
C ALA A 705 6.41 12.86 -37.80
N ILE A 706 5.19 12.38 -37.50
CA ILE A 706 4.89 10.95 -37.30
C ILE A 706 5.18 10.17 -38.58
N VAL A 707 4.80 10.69 -39.75
CA VAL A 707 5.05 10.05 -41.05
C VAL A 707 6.54 10.00 -41.42
N ALA A 708 7.31 11.04 -41.09
CA ALA A 708 8.76 11.09 -41.30
C ALA A 708 9.56 10.27 -40.27
N SER A 709 8.98 10.01 -39.09
CA SER A 709 9.69 9.40 -37.96
C SER A 709 10.15 7.96 -38.21
N ALA A 710 9.44 7.21 -39.06
CA ALA A 710 9.66 5.79 -39.28
C ALA A 710 9.77 5.42 -40.77
N SER A 711 10.44 4.31 -41.05
CA SER A 711 10.18 3.54 -42.28
C SER A 711 8.73 3.06 -42.25
N GLY A 712 7.98 3.28 -43.34
CA GLY A 712 6.50 3.21 -43.42
C GLY A 712 5.79 1.88 -43.07
N ASP A 713 6.50 0.90 -42.54
CA ASP A 713 5.98 -0.37 -42.00
C ASP A 713 5.94 -0.39 -40.45
N SER A 714 6.15 0.75 -39.76
CA SER A 714 6.11 0.83 -38.29
C SER A 714 4.68 0.66 -37.74
N PRO A 715 4.44 -0.30 -36.83
CA PRO A 715 3.15 -0.44 -36.15
C PRO A 715 2.77 0.77 -35.29
N GLU A 716 3.73 1.51 -34.76
CA GLU A 716 3.53 2.66 -33.86
C GLU A 716 3.07 3.88 -34.67
N GLN A 717 3.74 4.14 -35.81
CA GLN A 717 3.30 5.12 -36.80
C GLN A 717 1.88 4.79 -37.31
N MET A 718 1.66 3.54 -37.72
CA MET A 718 0.36 3.06 -38.19
C MET A 718 -0.70 3.21 -37.10
N ALA A 719 -0.37 2.93 -35.84
CA ALA A 719 -1.31 3.01 -34.73
C ALA A 719 -1.81 4.45 -34.51
N LEU A 720 -0.90 5.41 -34.46
CA LEU A 720 -1.25 6.83 -34.28
C LEU A 720 -2.08 7.38 -35.43
N LEU A 721 -1.77 7.02 -36.68
CA LEU A 721 -2.53 7.43 -37.85
C LEU A 721 -3.95 6.82 -37.86
N VAL A 722 -4.10 5.57 -37.38
CA VAL A 722 -5.42 4.94 -37.15
C VAL A 722 -6.19 5.62 -36.02
N ARG A 723 -5.55 5.99 -34.89
CA ARG A 723 -6.21 6.80 -33.83
C ARG A 723 -6.68 8.17 -34.32
N ALA A 724 -5.98 8.74 -35.31
CA ALA A 724 -6.33 10.00 -35.98
C ALA A 724 -7.25 9.83 -37.22
N GLY A 725 -7.88 8.66 -37.41
CA GLY A 725 -8.88 8.43 -38.47
C GLY A 725 -8.36 8.55 -39.90
N GLN A 726 -7.06 8.31 -40.12
CA GLN A 726 -6.47 8.35 -41.47
C GLN A 726 -6.83 7.06 -42.22
N LYS A 727 -7.71 7.19 -43.23
CA LYS A 727 -8.32 6.04 -43.93
C LYS A 727 -7.30 5.12 -44.60
N GLU A 728 -6.23 5.69 -45.13
CA GLU A 728 -5.12 4.96 -45.73
C GLU A 728 -4.40 4.08 -44.70
N ALA A 729 -4.28 4.54 -43.45
CA ALA A 729 -3.69 3.79 -42.36
C ALA A 729 -4.65 2.70 -41.81
N GLU A 730 -5.96 2.97 -41.76
CA GLU A 730 -6.96 1.95 -41.41
C GLU A 730 -6.98 0.81 -42.44
N VAL A 731 -6.97 1.12 -43.74
CA VAL A 731 -6.89 0.12 -44.82
C VAL A 731 -5.57 -0.67 -44.75
N ALA A 732 -4.44 -0.02 -44.44
CA ALA A 732 -3.17 -0.71 -44.24
C ALA A 732 -3.19 -1.64 -43.01
N ALA A 733 -3.74 -1.19 -41.89
CA ALA A 733 -3.87 -1.99 -40.67
C ALA A 733 -4.76 -3.22 -40.88
N ILE A 734 -5.90 -3.06 -41.57
CA ILE A 734 -6.78 -4.16 -41.98
C ILE A 734 -5.99 -5.19 -42.82
N ALA A 735 -5.24 -4.73 -43.83
CA ALA A 735 -4.45 -5.61 -44.69
C ALA A 735 -3.34 -6.36 -43.93
N VAL A 736 -2.74 -5.75 -42.89
CA VAL A 736 -1.77 -6.43 -42.02
C VAL A 736 -2.46 -7.50 -41.16
N VAL A 737 -3.62 -7.20 -40.58
CA VAL A 737 -4.39 -8.13 -39.73
C VAL A 737 -4.86 -9.35 -40.53
N GLU A 738 -5.29 -9.19 -41.78
CA GLU A 738 -5.68 -10.29 -42.68
C GLU A 738 -4.48 -11.09 -43.23
N ASN A 739 -3.25 -10.57 -43.18
CA ASN A 739 -2.09 -11.21 -43.78
C ASN A 739 -1.47 -12.28 -42.86
N GLU A 740 -1.68 -13.56 -43.20
CA GLU A 740 -1.08 -14.72 -42.50
C GLU A 740 0.47 -14.77 -42.49
N LYS A 741 1.16 -13.88 -43.22
CA LYS A 741 2.63 -13.74 -43.22
C LYS A 741 3.13 -12.51 -42.45
N ALA A 742 2.24 -11.65 -41.97
CA ALA A 742 2.61 -10.56 -41.07
C ALA A 742 2.98 -11.12 -39.68
N LYS A 743 3.76 -10.37 -38.89
CA LYS A 743 4.19 -10.84 -37.57
C LYS A 743 3.00 -10.94 -36.60
N LEU A 744 3.06 -11.92 -35.70
CA LEU A 744 1.98 -12.25 -34.76
C LEU A 744 1.61 -11.08 -33.83
N ASP A 745 2.63 -10.44 -33.26
CA ASP A 745 2.55 -9.23 -32.43
C ASP A 745 1.86 -8.07 -33.16
N GLN A 746 2.25 -7.79 -34.39
CA GLN A 746 1.67 -6.74 -35.23
C GLN A 746 0.18 -7.00 -35.51
N ARG A 747 -0.17 -8.24 -35.88
CA ARG A 747 -1.57 -8.64 -36.13
C ARG A 747 -2.44 -8.52 -34.88
N VAL A 748 -1.91 -8.90 -33.71
CA VAL A 748 -2.61 -8.74 -32.41
C VAL A 748 -2.82 -7.27 -32.06
N LYS A 749 -1.75 -6.45 -32.06
CA LYS A 749 -1.80 -5.02 -31.72
C LYS A 749 -2.78 -4.25 -32.62
N LEU A 750 -2.73 -4.49 -33.95
CA LEU A 750 -3.60 -3.80 -34.90
C LEU A 750 -5.06 -4.28 -34.84
N ALA A 751 -5.31 -5.57 -34.58
CA ALA A 751 -6.69 -6.07 -34.41
C ALA A 751 -7.36 -5.50 -33.15
N GLN A 752 -6.61 -5.35 -32.06
CA GLN A 752 -7.07 -4.66 -30.84
C GLN A 752 -7.33 -3.17 -31.11
N LEU A 753 -6.39 -2.48 -31.77
CA LEU A 753 -6.49 -1.06 -32.07
C LEU A 753 -7.71 -0.72 -32.95
N LEU A 754 -7.95 -1.46 -34.03
CA LEU A 754 -9.09 -1.23 -34.93
C LEU A 754 -10.43 -1.36 -34.18
N GLY A 755 -10.47 -2.18 -33.13
CA GLY A 755 -11.57 -2.22 -32.16
C GLY A 755 -11.62 -0.99 -31.25
N GLN A 756 -10.50 -0.58 -30.63
CA GLN A 756 -10.43 0.61 -29.77
C GLN A 756 -10.92 1.88 -30.48
N VAL A 757 -10.59 2.06 -31.76
CA VAL A 757 -11.07 3.22 -32.54
C VAL A 757 -12.47 3.00 -33.15
N GLY A 758 -13.06 1.81 -32.98
CA GLY A 758 -14.37 1.47 -33.56
C GLY A 758 -14.41 1.59 -35.09
N SER A 759 -13.35 1.19 -35.79
CA SER A 759 -13.25 1.30 -37.25
C SER A 759 -14.35 0.47 -37.93
N THR A 760 -15.35 1.15 -38.50
CA THR A 760 -16.46 0.50 -39.20
C THR A 760 -15.98 -0.30 -40.41
N GLU A 761 -14.99 0.23 -41.11
CA GLU A 761 -14.27 -0.38 -42.22
C GLU A 761 -13.58 -1.70 -41.81
N ALA A 762 -13.12 -1.83 -40.56
CA ALA A 762 -12.48 -3.04 -40.05
C ALA A 762 -13.45 -4.15 -39.60
N LYS A 763 -14.72 -3.84 -39.30
CA LYS A 763 -15.70 -4.79 -38.72
C LYS A 763 -15.73 -6.15 -39.43
N ASP A 764 -15.88 -6.14 -40.75
CA ASP A 764 -15.97 -7.37 -41.55
C ASP A 764 -14.62 -8.10 -41.66
N ALA A 765 -13.50 -7.38 -41.62
CA ALA A 765 -12.15 -7.96 -41.65
C ALA A 765 -11.81 -8.65 -40.31
N LEU A 766 -12.14 -8.00 -39.20
CA LEU A 766 -12.02 -8.58 -37.87
C LEU A 766 -12.90 -9.84 -37.75
N LEU A 767 -14.13 -9.83 -38.28
CA LEU A 767 -15.01 -11.01 -38.28
C LEU A 767 -14.49 -12.14 -39.18
N ARG A 768 -13.90 -11.84 -40.35
CA ARG A 768 -13.18 -12.83 -41.17
C ARG A 768 -12.02 -13.43 -40.37
N VAL A 769 -11.10 -12.62 -39.88
CA VAL A 769 -9.91 -13.09 -39.17
C VAL A 769 -10.26 -13.87 -37.90
N ALA A 770 -11.22 -13.40 -37.11
CA ALA A 770 -11.77 -14.13 -35.95
C ALA A 770 -12.34 -15.52 -36.29
N THR A 771 -12.63 -15.81 -37.55
CA THR A 771 -13.23 -17.07 -38.01
C THR A 771 -12.37 -17.88 -39.01
N THR A 772 -11.31 -17.32 -39.61
CA THR A 772 -10.53 -18.00 -40.67
C THR A 772 -9.04 -18.22 -40.38
N THR A 773 -8.39 -17.45 -39.51
CA THR A 773 -6.95 -17.63 -39.24
C THR A 773 -6.68 -18.88 -38.38
N PRO A 774 -5.53 -19.57 -38.53
CA PRO A 774 -5.13 -20.64 -37.62
C PRO A 774 -4.54 -20.16 -36.28
N SER A 775 -4.15 -18.89 -36.14
CA SER A 775 -3.59 -18.36 -34.88
C SER A 775 -4.68 -18.19 -33.82
N ALA A 776 -4.42 -18.64 -32.58
CA ALA A 776 -5.33 -18.40 -31.47
C ALA A 776 -5.33 -16.92 -31.05
N ASP A 777 -4.13 -16.32 -30.92
CA ASP A 777 -3.94 -15.00 -30.31
C ASP A 777 -4.52 -13.88 -31.18
N VAL A 778 -4.34 -13.96 -32.51
CA VAL A 778 -4.95 -13.02 -33.46
C VAL A 778 -6.48 -13.09 -33.41
N ARG A 779 -7.05 -14.25 -33.06
CA ARG A 779 -8.51 -14.43 -32.95
C ARG A 779 -9.04 -13.89 -31.65
N VAL A 780 -8.36 -14.14 -30.53
CA VAL A 780 -8.68 -13.50 -29.24
C VAL A 780 -8.62 -11.97 -29.40
N ALA A 781 -7.60 -11.45 -30.09
CA ALA A 781 -7.46 -10.03 -30.41
C ALA A 781 -8.61 -9.50 -31.30
N ALA A 782 -8.95 -10.19 -32.39
CA ALA A 782 -10.02 -9.80 -33.30
C ALA A 782 -11.41 -9.90 -32.64
N ILE A 783 -11.65 -10.93 -31.83
CA ILE A 783 -12.86 -11.08 -31.01
C ILE A 783 -12.94 -9.97 -29.95
N GLY A 784 -11.81 -9.61 -29.33
CA GLY A 784 -11.72 -8.45 -28.44
C GLY A 784 -12.12 -7.15 -29.15
N GLY A 785 -11.55 -6.88 -30.33
CA GLY A 785 -11.88 -5.69 -31.12
C GLY A 785 -13.32 -5.66 -31.64
N LEU A 786 -13.90 -6.82 -31.96
CA LEU A 786 -15.31 -6.93 -32.38
C LEU A 786 -16.31 -6.51 -31.29
N ARG A 787 -15.91 -6.42 -30.02
CA ARG A 787 -16.80 -6.00 -28.92
C ARG A 787 -17.29 -4.57 -29.08
N GLN A 788 -16.56 -3.67 -29.76
CA GLN A 788 -16.98 -2.27 -29.95
C GLN A 788 -18.24 -2.14 -30.83
N PHE A 789 -18.55 -3.14 -31.66
CA PHE A 789 -19.71 -3.09 -32.56
C PHE A 789 -20.92 -3.78 -31.94
N ASP A 790 -22.04 -3.05 -31.79
CA ASP A 790 -23.33 -3.68 -31.50
C ASP A 790 -23.89 -4.30 -32.79
N SER A 791 -23.90 -5.64 -32.85
CA SER A 791 -24.31 -6.42 -34.01
C SER A 791 -24.53 -7.88 -33.59
N PRO A 792 -25.77 -8.34 -33.39
CA PRO A 792 -26.07 -9.71 -32.96
C PRO A 792 -25.48 -10.78 -33.89
N GLU A 793 -25.30 -10.44 -35.17
CA GLU A 793 -24.73 -11.29 -36.22
C GLU A 793 -23.28 -11.72 -35.90
N ILE A 794 -22.49 -10.85 -35.26
CA ILE A 794 -21.13 -11.18 -34.80
C ILE A 794 -21.20 -12.29 -33.76
N ALA A 795 -22.04 -12.12 -32.73
CA ALA A 795 -22.21 -13.11 -31.67
C ALA A 795 -22.74 -14.43 -32.23
N MET A 796 -23.74 -14.40 -33.12
CA MET A 796 -24.27 -15.58 -33.80
C MET A 796 -23.19 -16.34 -34.60
N ALA A 797 -22.38 -15.62 -35.39
CA ALA A 797 -21.33 -16.22 -36.22
C ALA A 797 -20.21 -16.85 -35.39
N LEU A 798 -19.80 -16.21 -34.29
CA LEU A 798 -18.78 -16.72 -33.39
C LEU A 798 -19.29 -17.90 -32.55
N VAL A 799 -20.48 -17.78 -31.94
CA VAL A 799 -21.12 -18.85 -31.15
C VAL A 799 -21.36 -20.11 -31.98
N ALA A 800 -21.75 -19.98 -33.25
CA ALA A 800 -21.93 -21.12 -34.14
C ALA A 800 -20.65 -21.93 -34.41
N ARG A 801 -19.47 -21.33 -34.21
CA ARG A 801 -18.17 -21.99 -34.40
C ARG A 801 -17.62 -22.66 -33.16
N TYR A 802 -18.03 -22.23 -31.96
CA TYR A 802 -17.52 -22.67 -30.65
C TYR A 802 -17.10 -24.16 -30.55
N PRO A 803 -17.87 -25.15 -31.04
CA PRO A 803 -17.49 -26.56 -30.94
C PRO A 803 -16.14 -26.90 -31.60
N GLN A 804 -15.74 -26.15 -32.63
CA GLN A 804 -14.53 -26.39 -33.43
C GLN A 804 -13.27 -25.76 -32.84
N GLU A 805 -13.40 -24.91 -31.81
CA GLU A 805 -12.34 -24.02 -31.34
C GLU A 805 -11.56 -24.56 -30.13
N ASN A 806 -10.42 -23.94 -29.83
CA ASN A 806 -9.62 -24.22 -28.63
C ASN A 806 -10.15 -23.46 -27.41
N GLU A 807 -9.62 -23.78 -26.22
CA GLU A 807 -10.08 -23.25 -24.93
C GLU A 807 -10.00 -21.71 -24.83
N THR A 808 -8.87 -21.10 -25.19
CA THR A 808 -8.68 -19.64 -25.14
C THR A 808 -9.63 -18.89 -26.09
N VAL A 809 -9.83 -19.41 -27.31
CA VAL A 809 -10.77 -18.81 -28.28
C VAL A 809 -12.23 -19.04 -27.83
N ARG A 810 -12.55 -20.18 -27.21
CA ARG A 810 -13.87 -20.45 -26.61
C ARG A 810 -14.21 -19.47 -25.49
N ALA A 811 -13.27 -19.19 -24.58
CA ALA A 811 -13.43 -18.19 -23.53
C ALA A 811 -13.71 -16.80 -24.14
N ALA A 812 -12.89 -16.36 -25.10
CA ALA A 812 -13.08 -15.07 -25.78
C ALA A 812 -14.44 -14.96 -26.50
N ILE A 813 -14.94 -16.05 -27.11
CA ILE A 813 -16.28 -16.10 -27.74
C ILE A 813 -17.39 -15.96 -26.69
N ILE A 814 -17.31 -16.68 -25.57
CA ILE A 814 -18.30 -16.61 -24.50
C ILE A 814 -18.33 -15.20 -23.88
N ASP A 815 -17.17 -14.62 -23.61
CA ASP A 815 -17.02 -13.29 -23.01
C ASP A 815 -17.52 -12.16 -23.94
N LEU A 816 -17.23 -12.20 -25.25
CA LEU A 816 -17.89 -11.29 -26.21
C LEU A 816 -19.42 -11.50 -26.23
N ALA A 817 -19.87 -12.76 -26.26
CA ALA A 817 -21.30 -13.06 -26.36
C ALA A 817 -22.06 -12.69 -25.08
N ALA A 818 -21.41 -12.71 -23.91
CA ALA A 818 -21.98 -12.28 -22.64
C ALA A 818 -21.97 -10.75 -22.45
N GLY A 819 -21.21 -9.99 -23.25
CA GLY A 819 -20.96 -8.56 -23.02
C GLY A 819 -22.14 -7.60 -23.27
N ARG A 820 -23.19 -8.00 -24.01
CA ARG A 820 -24.43 -7.19 -24.21
C ARG A 820 -25.68 -8.09 -24.29
N ALA A 821 -26.84 -7.55 -23.91
CA ALA A 821 -28.15 -8.22 -23.95
C ALA A 821 -28.43 -8.98 -25.27
N ALA A 822 -28.32 -8.31 -26.42
CA ALA A 822 -28.67 -8.90 -27.72
C ALA A 822 -27.71 -10.02 -28.15
N SER A 823 -26.43 -9.92 -27.78
CA SER A 823 -25.43 -10.98 -27.95
C SER A 823 -25.70 -12.17 -27.03
N ALA A 824 -26.08 -11.90 -25.77
CA ALA A 824 -26.32 -12.90 -24.73
C ALA A 824 -27.47 -13.84 -25.08
N GLN A 825 -28.51 -13.33 -25.74
CA GLN A 825 -29.60 -14.14 -26.27
C GLN A 825 -29.09 -15.26 -27.22
N SER A 826 -27.99 -15.05 -27.95
CA SER A 826 -27.37 -16.08 -28.80
C SER A 826 -26.60 -17.13 -28.00
N LEU A 827 -25.82 -16.71 -26.99
CA LEU A 827 -25.10 -17.60 -26.07
C LEU A 827 -26.05 -18.55 -25.34
N VAL A 828 -27.08 -17.99 -24.69
CA VAL A 828 -28.12 -18.75 -23.97
C VAL A 828 -28.83 -19.75 -24.90
N THR A 829 -29.17 -19.32 -26.13
CA THR A 829 -29.79 -20.21 -27.14
C THR A 829 -28.87 -21.36 -27.56
N ALA A 830 -27.55 -21.17 -27.62
CA ALA A 830 -26.60 -22.24 -27.93
C ALA A 830 -26.41 -23.23 -26.76
N ILE A 831 -26.60 -22.77 -25.52
CA ILE A 831 -26.53 -23.61 -24.31
C ILE A 831 -27.80 -24.45 -24.16
N GLU A 832 -28.99 -23.86 -24.37
CA GLU A 832 -30.26 -24.61 -24.44
C GLU A 832 -30.25 -25.71 -25.52
N LYS A 833 -29.54 -25.47 -26.64
CA LYS A 833 -29.36 -26.44 -27.73
C LYS A 833 -28.19 -27.42 -27.51
N GLY A 834 -27.51 -27.36 -26.36
CA GLY A 834 -26.36 -28.22 -26.04
C GLY A 834 -25.13 -28.03 -26.95
N THR A 835 -25.08 -26.94 -27.72
CA THR A 835 -23.94 -26.60 -28.60
C THR A 835 -22.77 -26.03 -27.80
N ILE A 836 -23.09 -25.32 -26.70
CA ILE A 836 -22.13 -24.88 -25.67
C ILE A 836 -22.55 -25.58 -24.37
N PRO A 837 -21.65 -26.29 -23.66
CA PRO A 837 -22.00 -26.89 -22.37
C PRO A 837 -22.14 -25.80 -21.30
N ARG A 838 -23.15 -25.90 -20.43
CA ARG A 838 -23.43 -24.93 -19.35
C ARG A 838 -22.24 -24.62 -18.43
N SER A 839 -21.27 -25.54 -18.36
CA SER A 839 -20.07 -25.47 -17.53
C SER A 839 -18.89 -24.74 -18.19
N ALA A 840 -19.05 -24.25 -19.43
CA ALA A 840 -18.05 -23.41 -20.08
C ALA A 840 -18.25 -21.90 -19.86
N VAL A 841 -19.40 -21.49 -19.30
CA VAL A 841 -19.61 -20.10 -18.87
C VAL A 841 -19.16 -19.98 -17.42
N ALA A 842 -18.16 -19.14 -17.17
CA ALA A 842 -17.65 -18.86 -15.84
C ALA A 842 -18.73 -18.19 -14.96
N VAL A 843 -18.67 -18.39 -13.63
CA VAL A 843 -19.75 -17.99 -12.72
C VAL A 843 -19.94 -16.46 -12.68
N ASP A 844 -18.86 -15.69 -12.78
CA ASP A 844 -18.90 -14.23 -12.92
C ASP A 844 -19.60 -13.80 -14.22
N LEU A 845 -19.33 -14.47 -15.35
CA LEU A 845 -20.04 -14.22 -16.61
C LEU A 845 -21.53 -14.58 -16.51
N VAL A 846 -21.93 -15.61 -15.74
CA VAL A 846 -23.36 -15.90 -15.49
C VAL A 846 -24.02 -14.83 -14.62
N GLU A 847 -23.29 -14.14 -13.74
CA GLU A 847 -23.84 -12.96 -13.05
C GLU A 847 -23.89 -11.73 -13.97
N ASN A 848 -22.83 -11.44 -14.75
CA ASN A 848 -22.83 -10.34 -15.73
C ASN A 848 -24.00 -10.46 -16.72
N LEU A 849 -24.29 -11.68 -17.17
CA LEU A 849 -25.43 -11.98 -18.04
C LEU A 849 -26.79 -11.54 -17.46
N LYS A 850 -26.95 -11.44 -16.13
CA LYS A 850 -28.18 -11.01 -15.46
C LYS A 850 -28.34 -9.48 -15.37
N LEU A 851 -27.23 -8.74 -15.50
CA LEU A 851 -27.19 -7.29 -15.30
C LEU A 851 -27.72 -6.50 -16.51
N HIS A 852 -27.92 -7.16 -17.65
CA HIS A 852 -28.40 -6.57 -18.92
C HIS A 852 -29.84 -6.03 -18.90
N GLY A 853 -30.56 -6.10 -17.77
CA GLY A 853 -31.93 -5.58 -17.63
C GLY A 853 -33.02 -6.33 -18.41
N ASP A 854 -32.67 -7.35 -19.18
CA ASP A 854 -33.60 -8.14 -19.99
C ASP A 854 -34.27 -9.24 -19.14
N GLU A 855 -35.54 -9.02 -18.76
CA GLU A 855 -36.33 -9.97 -17.96
C GLU A 855 -36.45 -11.36 -18.61
N ALA A 856 -36.53 -11.43 -19.95
CA ALA A 856 -36.70 -12.68 -20.68
C ALA A 856 -35.36 -13.46 -20.77
N LEU A 857 -34.24 -12.75 -20.90
CA LEU A 857 -32.91 -13.33 -20.74
C LEU A 857 -32.73 -13.88 -19.31
N ASN A 858 -33.13 -13.11 -18.30
CA ASN A 858 -33.00 -13.47 -16.88
C ASN A 858 -33.83 -14.70 -16.51
N GLU A 859 -35.04 -14.84 -17.04
CA GLU A 859 -35.86 -16.06 -16.85
C GLU A 859 -35.19 -17.31 -17.46
N ARG A 860 -34.51 -17.18 -18.61
CA ARG A 860 -33.77 -18.27 -19.27
C ARG A 860 -32.50 -18.65 -18.50
N ILE A 861 -31.74 -17.67 -18.02
CA ILE A 861 -30.57 -17.88 -17.15
C ILE A 861 -30.99 -18.63 -15.88
N GLY A 862 -32.09 -18.19 -15.24
CA GLY A 862 -32.66 -18.84 -14.07
C GLY A 862 -33.06 -20.30 -14.31
N LYS A 863 -33.54 -20.65 -15.51
CA LYS A 863 -33.86 -22.03 -15.91
C LYS A 863 -32.62 -22.89 -16.18
N LEU A 864 -31.54 -22.31 -16.69
CA LEU A 864 -30.31 -23.04 -17.06
C LEU A 864 -29.37 -23.32 -15.89
N TRP A 865 -29.19 -22.35 -14.99
CA TRP A 865 -28.23 -22.44 -13.87
C TRP A 865 -28.89 -22.38 -12.48
N GLY A 866 -30.12 -21.90 -12.35
CA GLY A 866 -30.80 -21.76 -11.06
C GLY A 866 -30.09 -20.78 -10.13
N ALA A 867 -30.00 -21.14 -8.84
CA ALA A 867 -29.18 -20.44 -7.87
C ALA A 867 -27.69 -20.81 -8.09
N THR A 868 -27.02 -19.99 -8.91
CA THR A 868 -25.58 -20.04 -9.23
C THR A 868 -24.69 -19.99 -7.99
N ARG A 869 -25.12 -19.28 -6.95
CA ARG A 869 -24.48 -19.19 -5.64
C ARG A 869 -25.27 -19.95 -4.57
N ALA A 870 -24.63 -20.27 -3.46
CA ALA A 870 -25.25 -20.83 -2.27
C ALA A 870 -25.97 -19.76 -1.46
N THR A 871 -27.03 -20.15 -0.74
CA THR A 871 -27.69 -19.26 0.23
C THR A 871 -26.90 -19.21 1.54
N PRO A 872 -27.05 -18.16 2.38
CA PRO A 872 -26.43 -18.13 3.71
C PRO A 872 -26.76 -19.35 4.58
N ASP A 873 -27.99 -19.87 4.49
CA ASP A 873 -28.41 -21.09 5.21
C ASP A 873 -27.72 -22.36 4.69
N GLU A 874 -27.52 -22.47 3.36
CA GLU A 874 -26.74 -23.57 2.76
C GLU A 874 -25.27 -23.51 3.19
N LEU A 875 -24.67 -22.31 3.18
CA LEU A 875 -23.28 -22.07 3.58
C LEU A 875 -23.08 -22.37 5.07
N ALA A 876 -23.92 -21.83 5.95
CA ALA A 876 -23.87 -22.07 7.39
C ALA A 876 -23.97 -23.58 7.72
N LYS A 877 -24.86 -24.30 7.03
CA LYS A 877 -25.02 -25.74 7.17
C LYS A 877 -23.81 -26.52 6.63
N GLN A 878 -23.22 -26.09 5.51
CA GLN A 878 -22.01 -26.71 4.96
C GLN A 878 -20.79 -26.46 5.85
N LEU A 879 -20.68 -25.29 6.49
CA LEU A 879 -19.68 -24.99 7.51
C LEU A 879 -19.81 -25.95 8.70
N GLU A 880 -21.01 -26.07 9.30
CA GLU A 880 -21.26 -26.97 10.46
C GLU A 880 -20.94 -28.44 10.13
N GLN A 881 -21.39 -28.93 8.97
CA GLN A 881 -21.13 -30.29 8.52
C GLN A 881 -19.63 -30.55 8.29
N THR A 882 -18.94 -29.61 7.66
CA THR A 882 -17.51 -29.73 7.35
C THR A 882 -16.66 -29.62 8.63
N ALA A 883 -17.00 -28.70 9.55
CA ALA A 883 -16.41 -28.64 10.88
C ALA A 883 -16.56 -29.96 11.65
N THR A 884 -17.73 -30.58 11.58
CA THR A 884 -18.01 -31.88 12.21
C THR A 884 -17.17 -33.00 11.60
N ILE A 885 -17.04 -33.04 10.27
CA ILE A 885 -16.18 -34.00 9.55
C ILE A 885 -14.71 -33.85 9.98
N LEU A 886 -14.21 -32.61 10.08
CA LEU A 886 -12.82 -32.32 10.43
C LEU A 886 -12.53 -32.58 11.92
N LYS A 887 -13.50 -32.34 12.81
CA LYS A 887 -13.37 -32.63 14.26
C LYS A 887 -13.55 -34.11 14.62
N THR A 888 -13.98 -34.98 13.70
CA THR A 888 -14.23 -36.42 13.96
C THR A 888 -13.18 -37.38 13.38
N GLY A 889 -12.10 -36.89 12.77
CA GLY A 889 -10.95 -37.72 12.42
C GLY A 889 -9.85 -36.98 11.64
N SER A 890 -8.67 -37.59 11.54
CA SER A 890 -7.56 -37.10 10.70
C SER A 890 -7.73 -37.47 9.22
N GLY A 891 -6.89 -36.89 8.36
CA GLY A 891 -6.76 -37.23 6.94
C GLY A 891 -5.31 -37.41 6.50
N ASP A 892 -5.10 -37.82 5.26
CA ASP A 892 -3.81 -38.10 4.64
C ASP A 892 -3.37 -36.94 3.70
N ALA A 893 -2.23 -36.32 4.01
CA ALA A 893 -1.71 -35.20 3.23
C ALA A 893 -1.20 -35.59 1.83
N VAL A 894 -0.83 -36.85 1.58
CA VAL A 894 -0.43 -37.34 0.25
C VAL A 894 -1.66 -37.41 -0.67
N HIS A 895 -2.78 -37.93 -0.17
CA HIS A 895 -4.06 -37.87 -0.88
C HIS A 895 -4.58 -36.44 -1.01
N GLY A 896 -4.40 -35.62 0.03
CA GLY A 896 -4.75 -34.20 0.02
C GLY A 896 -4.04 -33.40 -1.07
N ALA A 897 -2.75 -33.66 -1.33
CA ALA A 897 -1.99 -33.03 -2.39
C ALA A 897 -2.60 -33.29 -3.78
N ALA A 898 -3.07 -34.52 -4.04
CA ALA A 898 -3.76 -34.85 -5.29
C ALA A 898 -5.12 -34.15 -5.43
N LEU A 899 -5.87 -33.99 -4.32
CA LEU A 899 -7.14 -33.26 -4.30
C LEU A 899 -6.94 -31.75 -4.52
N PHE A 900 -5.92 -31.16 -3.88
CA PHE A 900 -5.50 -29.77 -4.09
C PHE A 900 -5.11 -29.54 -5.56
N LYS A 901 -4.28 -30.43 -6.14
CA LYS A 901 -3.84 -30.31 -7.54
C LYS A 901 -5.00 -30.41 -8.54
N LYS A 902 -6.07 -31.13 -8.21
CA LYS A 902 -7.30 -31.21 -9.01
C LYS A 902 -8.21 -29.98 -8.86
N THR A 903 -8.30 -29.40 -7.67
CA THR A 903 -9.43 -28.51 -7.28
C THR A 903 -9.01 -27.06 -7.00
N CYS A 904 -7.80 -26.85 -6.46
CA CYS A 904 -7.35 -25.56 -5.93
C CYS A 904 -6.16 -24.99 -6.72
N ALA A 905 -5.27 -25.85 -7.23
CA ALA A 905 -4.03 -25.45 -7.90
C ALA A 905 -4.24 -24.64 -9.20
N THR A 906 -5.44 -24.71 -9.79
CA THR A 906 -5.85 -23.86 -10.93
C THR A 906 -5.84 -22.37 -10.59
N CYS A 907 -6.06 -22.01 -9.32
CA CYS A 907 -6.08 -20.62 -8.86
C CYS A 907 -4.94 -20.29 -7.88
N HIS A 908 -4.61 -21.21 -6.97
CA HIS A 908 -3.70 -20.99 -5.84
C HIS A 908 -2.38 -21.74 -5.99
N LYS A 909 -1.33 -21.20 -5.35
CA LYS A 909 -0.06 -21.89 -5.14
C LYS A 909 0.05 -22.41 -3.70
N LEU A 910 0.60 -23.59 -3.50
CA LEU A 910 0.98 -24.11 -2.18
C LEU A 910 2.26 -24.94 -2.32
N HIS A 911 3.25 -24.68 -1.46
CA HIS A 911 4.57 -25.33 -1.49
C HIS A 911 5.29 -25.21 -2.86
N GLY A 912 4.99 -24.15 -3.61
CA GLY A 912 5.55 -23.88 -4.93
C GLY A 912 4.76 -24.45 -6.14
N ASP A 913 3.76 -25.30 -5.91
CA ASP A 913 2.94 -25.90 -6.98
C ASP A 913 1.57 -25.19 -7.11
N GLY A 914 1.12 -24.95 -8.35
CA GLY A 914 -0.12 -24.25 -8.68
C GLY A 914 0.04 -22.81 -9.21
N ALA A 915 -1.10 -22.19 -9.53
CA ALA A 915 -1.19 -20.89 -10.21
C ALA A 915 -1.12 -19.69 -9.25
N SER A 916 -1.36 -18.48 -9.76
CA SER A 916 -1.35 -17.24 -8.96
C SER A 916 -2.47 -16.28 -9.39
N ILE A 917 -3.68 -16.84 -9.57
CA ILE A 917 -4.93 -16.08 -9.76
C ILE A 917 -5.48 -15.66 -8.39
N GLY A 918 -5.41 -16.57 -7.41
CA GLY A 918 -5.68 -16.32 -6.00
C GLY A 918 -4.39 -16.32 -5.16
N PRO A 919 -4.49 -16.14 -3.83
CA PRO A 919 -3.35 -16.10 -2.92
C PRO A 919 -2.50 -17.37 -2.95
N GLU A 920 -1.18 -17.17 -2.91
CA GLU A 920 -0.22 -18.23 -2.58
C GLU A 920 -0.30 -18.56 -1.09
N LEU A 921 -0.74 -19.77 -0.77
CA LEU A 921 -1.19 -20.16 0.55
C LEU A 921 -0.04 -20.52 1.50
N THR A 922 1.17 -20.77 0.98
CA THR A 922 2.30 -21.34 1.74
C THR A 922 2.55 -20.63 3.09
N GLY A 923 2.54 -19.28 3.10
CA GLY A 923 2.73 -18.44 4.28
C GLY A 923 1.46 -17.84 4.90
N TYR A 924 0.27 -18.38 4.61
CA TYR A 924 -0.98 -17.98 5.27
C TYR A 924 -1.24 -18.78 6.56
N GLU A 925 -2.19 -18.32 7.38
CA GLU A 925 -2.66 -18.95 8.63
C GLU A 925 -3.41 -20.29 8.42
N ARG A 926 -2.84 -21.22 7.65
CA ARG A 926 -3.48 -22.48 7.26
C ARG A 926 -3.80 -23.38 8.46
N LYS A 927 -3.09 -23.20 9.58
CA LYS A 927 -3.33 -23.92 10.85
C LYS A 927 -4.57 -23.42 11.61
N ASN A 928 -5.07 -22.21 11.32
CA ASN A 928 -6.34 -21.72 11.84
C ASN A 928 -7.49 -22.40 11.08
N LEU A 929 -8.09 -23.42 11.70
CA LEU A 929 -9.10 -24.26 11.05
C LEU A 929 -10.38 -23.48 10.71
N ASP A 930 -10.82 -22.58 11.58
CA ASP A 930 -12.08 -21.84 11.37
C ASP A 930 -11.91 -20.78 10.27
N TYR A 931 -10.75 -20.11 10.18
CA TYR A 931 -10.39 -19.24 9.04
C TYR A 931 -10.33 -20.02 7.72
N MET A 932 -9.66 -21.17 7.69
CA MET A 932 -9.55 -22.00 6.49
C MET A 932 -10.90 -22.57 6.06
N LEU A 933 -11.72 -23.00 7.02
CA LEU A 933 -13.05 -23.55 6.78
C LEU A 933 -13.98 -22.49 6.17
N LEU A 934 -14.01 -21.28 6.75
CA LEU A 934 -14.76 -20.15 6.19
C LEU A 934 -14.31 -19.85 4.77
N SER A 935 -12.99 -19.67 4.57
CA SER A 935 -12.39 -19.32 3.28
C SER A 935 -12.62 -20.36 2.16
N VAL A 936 -12.88 -21.62 2.51
CA VAL A 936 -13.09 -22.72 1.53
C VAL A 936 -14.59 -22.98 1.26
N VAL A 937 -15.48 -22.72 2.21
CA VAL A 937 -16.93 -22.95 2.06
C VAL A 937 -17.66 -21.69 1.59
N ASP A 938 -17.38 -20.54 2.23
CA ASP A 938 -17.83 -19.22 1.78
C ASP A 938 -16.63 -18.33 1.43
N PRO A 939 -16.04 -18.49 0.23
CA PRO A 939 -14.95 -17.63 -0.22
C PRO A 939 -15.40 -16.18 -0.48
N SER A 940 -16.71 -15.89 -0.46
CA SER A 940 -17.24 -14.53 -0.65
C SER A 940 -17.37 -13.75 0.66
N ALA A 941 -17.37 -14.43 1.82
CA ALA A 941 -17.26 -13.79 3.13
C ALA A 941 -16.06 -12.83 3.16
N ALA A 942 -14.90 -13.27 2.67
CA ALA A 942 -13.61 -12.60 2.80
C ALA A 942 -12.82 -12.51 1.48
N ILE A 943 -13.14 -11.53 0.64
CA ILE A 943 -12.34 -11.20 -0.55
C ILE A 943 -11.21 -10.23 -0.15
N ARG A 944 -9.97 -10.58 -0.50
CA ARG A 944 -8.80 -9.71 -0.33
C ARG A 944 -8.71 -8.68 -1.45
N GLU A 945 -8.12 -7.53 -1.15
CA GLU A 945 -8.17 -6.31 -1.97
C GLU A 945 -7.44 -6.49 -3.31
N GLU A 946 -6.27 -7.14 -3.25
CA GLU A 946 -5.45 -7.52 -4.39
C GLU A 946 -6.07 -8.64 -5.27
N TYR A 947 -7.13 -9.31 -4.77
CA TYR A 947 -7.94 -10.31 -5.47
C TYR A 947 -9.40 -9.87 -5.66
N THR A 948 -9.70 -8.58 -5.47
CA THR A 948 -11.05 -8.04 -5.69
C THR A 948 -11.28 -7.86 -7.19
N ASN A 949 -12.25 -8.59 -7.74
CA ASN A 949 -12.72 -8.38 -9.10
C ASN A 949 -13.60 -7.13 -9.15
N PHE A 950 -13.49 -6.33 -10.21
CA PHE A 950 -14.31 -5.13 -10.42
C PHE A 950 -15.15 -5.28 -11.68
N ARG A 951 -16.33 -4.66 -11.70
CA ARG A 951 -17.18 -4.51 -12.89
C ARG A 951 -17.23 -3.04 -13.33
N VAL A 952 -17.43 -2.83 -14.61
CA VAL A 952 -17.64 -1.52 -15.25
C VAL A 952 -18.81 -1.66 -16.22
N LEU A 953 -19.80 -0.76 -16.12
CA LEU A 953 -20.81 -0.55 -17.15
C LEU A 953 -20.35 0.60 -18.05
N LEU A 954 -20.37 0.37 -19.36
CA LEU A 954 -20.04 1.38 -20.36
C LEU A 954 -21.30 1.98 -20.98
N VAL A 955 -21.19 3.24 -21.43
CA VAL A 955 -22.26 4.04 -22.05
C VAL A 955 -22.88 3.42 -23.33
N ASP A 956 -22.26 2.37 -23.87
CA ASP A 956 -22.77 1.58 -25.00
C ASP A 956 -23.37 0.21 -24.58
N GLY A 957 -23.77 0.09 -23.30
CA GLY A 957 -24.45 -1.06 -22.73
C GLY A 957 -23.56 -2.29 -22.52
N ARG A 958 -22.23 -2.15 -22.62
CA ARG A 958 -21.30 -3.26 -22.28
C ARG A 958 -21.11 -3.36 -20.77
N VAL A 959 -21.23 -4.58 -20.25
CA VAL A 959 -20.74 -4.94 -18.92
C VAL A 959 -19.39 -5.63 -19.08
N LEU A 960 -18.36 -5.10 -18.41
CA LEU A 960 -17.00 -5.64 -18.39
C LEU A 960 -16.60 -5.97 -16.95
N SER A 961 -15.75 -6.99 -16.76
CA SER A 961 -15.20 -7.34 -15.45
C SER A 961 -13.75 -7.80 -15.49
N GLY A 962 -12.98 -7.43 -14.46
CA GLY A 962 -11.58 -7.80 -14.26
C GLY A 962 -10.95 -7.12 -13.05
N PHE A 963 -9.72 -7.51 -12.73
CA PHE A 963 -8.90 -6.82 -11.72
C PHE A 963 -8.45 -5.45 -12.27
N VAL A 964 -8.54 -4.39 -11.45
CA VAL A 964 -7.94 -3.09 -11.77
C VAL A 964 -6.43 -3.20 -11.62
N ARG A 965 -5.71 -3.20 -12.74
CA ARG A 965 -4.24 -3.24 -12.76
C ARG A 965 -3.63 -1.87 -12.56
N GLU A 966 -4.18 -0.86 -13.21
CA GLU A 966 -3.76 0.53 -13.16
C GLU A 966 -4.99 1.42 -13.36
N GLN A 967 -4.98 2.65 -12.82
CA GLN A 967 -5.94 3.70 -13.17
C GLN A 967 -5.34 5.09 -12.94
N ASP A 968 -5.69 6.03 -13.81
CA ASP A 968 -5.39 7.47 -13.68
C ASP A 968 -6.70 8.28 -13.77
N ASP A 969 -6.66 9.59 -13.95
CA ASP A 969 -7.86 10.44 -14.06
C ASP A 969 -8.56 10.38 -15.44
N LYS A 970 -7.99 9.65 -16.41
CA LYS A 970 -8.45 9.58 -17.81
C LYS A 970 -8.85 8.15 -18.23
N THR A 971 -8.27 7.12 -17.61
CA THR A 971 -8.39 5.72 -18.00
C THR A 971 -8.40 4.76 -16.81
N ILE A 972 -8.86 3.53 -17.07
CA ILE A 972 -8.73 2.38 -16.19
C ILE A 972 -8.30 1.15 -16.99
N THR A 973 -7.35 0.38 -16.44
CA THR A 973 -6.85 -0.86 -17.04
C THR A 973 -7.42 -2.07 -16.29
N LEU A 974 -8.39 -2.75 -16.89
CA LEU A 974 -8.94 -4.01 -16.37
C LEU A 974 -8.22 -5.22 -16.97
N GLN A 975 -8.00 -6.26 -16.19
CA GLN A 975 -7.49 -7.55 -16.67
C GLN A 975 -8.23 -8.72 -16.01
N ASN A 976 -8.74 -9.66 -16.81
CA ASN A 976 -9.24 -10.96 -16.32
C ASN A 976 -8.14 -12.03 -16.47
N ALA A 977 -8.20 -13.13 -15.72
CA ALA A 977 -7.16 -14.17 -15.70
C ALA A 977 -6.94 -14.85 -17.07
N GLU A 978 -7.95 -14.89 -17.93
CA GLU A 978 -7.94 -15.56 -19.23
C GLU A 978 -7.74 -14.61 -20.43
N ASN A 979 -7.74 -13.28 -20.20
CA ASN A 979 -7.76 -12.26 -21.25
C ASN A 979 -6.60 -11.25 -21.14
N PRO A 980 -6.17 -10.63 -22.26
CA PRO A 980 -5.25 -9.49 -22.21
C PRO A 980 -5.88 -8.31 -21.46
N ALA A 981 -5.03 -7.41 -20.95
CA ALA A 981 -5.48 -6.18 -20.30
C ALA A 981 -6.20 -5.25 -21.30
N LEU A 982 -7.28 -4.61 -20.84
CA LEU A 982 -8.11 -3.68 -21.60
C LEU A 982 -8.06 -2.31 -20.93
N VAL A 983 -7.55 -1.32 -21.67
CA VAL A 983 -7.59 0.10 -21.28
C VAL A 983 -8.93 0.69 -21.71
N ILE A 984 -9.65 1.28 -20.76
CA ILE A 984 -10.99 1.84 -20.92
C ILE A 984 -10.93 3.34 -20.62
N PRO A 985 -11.39 4.24 -21.51
CA PRO A 985 -11.54 5.66 -21.23
C PRO A 985 -12.60 5.91 -20.15
N ARG A 986 -12.37 6.81 -19.20
CA ARG A 986 -13.35 7.10 -18.13
C ARG A 986 -14.64 7.74 -18.64
N ASP A 987 -14.58 8.42 -19.77
CA ASP A 987 -15.71 9.00 -20.48
C ASP A 987 -16.56 7.98 -21.25
N GLU A 988 -16.07 6.74 -21.45
CA GLU A 988 -16.92 5.61 -21.87
C GLU A 988 -17.62 4.92 -20.68
N ILE A 989 -17.33 5.27 -19.42
CA ILE A 989 -17.91 4.61 -18.23
C ILE A 989 -19.21 5.29 -17.79
N GLU A 990 -20.31 4.53 -17.78
CA GLU A 990 -21.58 4.93 -17.19
C GLU A 990 -21.61 4.65 -15.68
N GLU A 991 -21.12 3.49 -15.25
CA GLU A 991 -21.05 3.11 -13.82
C GLU A 991 -19.79 2.31 -13.50
N GLY A 992 -19.07 2.74 -12.44
CA GLY A 992 -17.94 2.02 -11.86
C GLY A 992 -16.58 2.72 -11.94
N PRO A 993 -15.47 2.00 -11.68
CA PRO A 993 -15.41 0.58 -11.33
C PRO A 993 -16.12 0.28 -10.00
N LEU A 994 -17.01 -0.70 -9.99
CA LEU A 994 -17.64 -1.22 -8.77
C LEU A 994 -17.00 -2.55 -8.40
N ALA A 995 -16.59 -2.73 -7.14
CA ALA A 995 -16.14 -4.03 -6.68
C ALA A 995 -17.26 -5.08 -6.77
N VAL A 996 -16.88 -6.34 -6.99
CA VAL A 996 -17.79 -7.49 -6.92
C VAL A 996 -17.69 -8.10 -5.52
N ASP A 997 -18.83 -8.16 -4.82
CA ASP A 997 -18.99 -8.68 -3.46
C ASP A 997 -19.01 -10.22 -3.38
N LYS A 998 -18.55 -10.88 -4.45
CA LYS A 998 -18.55 -12.33 -4.65
C LYS A 998 -17.21 -12.77 -5.24
N SER A 999 -16.63 -13.81 -4.65
CA SER A 999 -15.30 -14.30 -5.05
C SER A 999 -15.34 -15.01 -6.41
N LEU A 1000 -14.25 -14.95 -7.16
CA LEU A 1000 -14.04 -15.79 -8.35
C LEU A 1000 -13.94 -17.28 -7.99
N MET A 1001 -13.55 -17.59 -6.74
CA MET A 1001 -13.58 -18.95 -6.22
C MET A 1001 -15.05 -19.44 -6.14
N PRO A 1002 -15.38 -20.62 -6.70
CA PRO A 1002 -16.74 -21.15 -6.67
C PRO A 1002 -17.22 -21.47 -5.25
N ASP A 1003 -18.53 -21.34 -5.04
CA ASP A 1003 -19.19 -21.88 -3.86
C ASP A 1003 -19.25 -23.43 -3.95
N ARG A 1004 -19.63 -24.09 -2.86
CA ARG A 1004 -19.96 -25.54 -2.83
C ARG A 1004 -18.81 -26.47 -3.24
N LEU A 1005 -17.55 -26.02 -3.27
CA LEU A 1005 -16.36 -26.81 -3.71
C LEU A 1005 -16.18 -28.17 -3.01
N LEU A 1006 -16.61 -28.30 -1.75
CA LEU A 1006 -16.51 -29.56 -0.99
C LEU A 1006 -17.69 -30.51 -1.23
N SER A 1007 -18.74 -30.10 -1.95
CA SER A 1007 -20.02 -30.82 -1.99
C SER A 1007 -20.00 -32.12 -2.81
N GLU A 1008 -19.00 -32.30 -3.68
CA GLU A 1008 -18.74 -33.57 -4.38
C GLU A 1008 -17.69 -34.44 -3.66
N MET A 1009 -17.14 -34.00 -2.52
CA MET A 1009 -16.11 -34.72 -1.78
C MET A 1009 -16.69 -35.58 -0.66
N THR A 1010 -16.12 -36.78 -0.48
CA THR A 1010 -16.43 -37.63 0.68
C THR A 1010 -15.80 -37.06 1.96
N ALA A 1011 -16.34 -37.44 3.12
CA ALA A 1011 -15.81 -37.06 4.42
C ALA A 1011 -14.35 -37.48 4.68
N THR A 1012 -13.80 -38.43 3.91
CA THR A 1012 -12.36 -38.74 3.93
C THR A 1012 -11.58 -37.75 3.07
N GLN A 1013 -12.00 -37.51 1.83
CA GLN A 1013 -11.34 -36.54 0.93
C GLN A 1013 -11.32 -35.11 1.50
N ILE A 1014 -12.37 -34.70 2.23
CA ILE A 1014 -12.39 -33.42 2.96
C ILE A 1014 -11.27 -33.37 4.01
N ARG A 1015 -11.11 -34.41 4.82
CA ARG A 1015 -10.03 -34.50 5.83
C ARG A 1015 -8.65 -34.57 5.18
N ASP A 1016 -8.49 -35.34 4.11
CA ASP A 1016 -7.24 -35.46 3.35
C ASP A 1016 -6.81 -34.10 2.78
N LEU A 1017 -7.73 -33.39 2.12
CA LEU A 1017 -7.49 -32.04 1.57
C LEU A 1017 -7.07 -31.06 2.66
N PHE A 1018 -7.79 -31.00 3.79
CA PHE A 1018 -7.44 -30.10 4.90
C PHE A 1018 -6.11 -30.50 5.56
N ALA A 1019 -5.77 -31.79 5.66
CA ALA A 1019 -4.47 -32.25 6.17
C ALA A 1019 -3.29 -31.81 5.28
N TYR A 1020 -3.46 -31.78 3.96
CA TYR A 1020 -2.46 -31.18 3.06
C TYR A 1020 -2.45 -29.66 3.12
N LEU A 1021 -3.61 -29.01 3.15
CA LEU A 1021 -3.70 -27.55 3.34
C LEU A 1021 -3.02 -27.12 4.65
N GLN A 1022 -3.01 -27.95 5.69
CA GLN A 1022 -2.33 -27.68 6.97
C GLN A 1022 -0.86 -28.08 7.04
N SER A 1023 -0.28 -28.71 6.00
CA SER A 1023 1.10 -29.24 6.08
C SER A 1023 2.16 -28.13 6.02
N ASP A 1024 3.22 -28.24 6.81
CA ASP A 1024 4.34 -27.28 6.79
C ASP A 1024 5.25 -27.41 5.56
N LYS A 1025 5.08 -28.47 4.76
CA LYS A 1025 5.82 -28.77 3.53
C LYS A 1025 5.03 -29.69 2.61
N ALA A 1026 5.46 -29.83 1.36
CA ALA A 1026 4.99 -30.90 0.49
C ALA A 1026 5.30 -32.30 1.09
N PRO A 1027 4.41 -33.29 0.93
CA PRO A 1027 4.62 -34.69 1.33
C PRO A 1027 5.83 -35.36 0.64
#